data_AF-A0A853ID16-F1
#
_entry.id   AF-A0A853ID16-F1
#
_cell.length_a   1.000
_cell.length_b   1.000
_cell.length_c   1.000
_cell.angle_alpha   90.00
_cell.angle_beta   90.00
_cell.angle_gamma   90.00
#
_symmetry.space_group_name_H-M   'P 1'
#
loop_
_entity.id
_entity.type
_entity.pdbx_description
1 polymer ?
#
loop_
_entity_poly.entity_id
_entity_poly.type
_entity_poly.pdbx_seq_one_letter_code
_entity_poly.pdbx_strand_id
1 'polypeptide(L)'
;MKQCSSGSIIWLVSLAILLISNNVVSTPVENIVNMLKSPPVAAQQPKTLKVHGEERVDPYYWLRDDERKAQPVLDYLLAENSYTQTSLKSVSHLQEQLYQEMIGRLEKDDSSVPYQRGGYWYYSRFEGDEEYEKLCRRKGNLTAVETIILDLNQRAAPYNYYQLGEAEVSINQQLLAFSEDTQGRRQYSIHIKDLTTGKLLVDELTNTSGDIAWASDNKTLFYTRKHPKTLLPYQVYRHELGTDQKQDQLVYEETDNQFYISLYTTKSHQYVVIELTSTRTSDIKLIDANNPLTKPISFVSREPGHEYEVVDVADKFFIRTNWQAENFRLMTVDKSHMGNKEAWKEVIPHRVDTFLEDLEAFKGFLVIAERTNGLLQLRIRQLSDNKDHYLDFGEPAYTAYIGHNEELDTEILRFGYSSLTTPDSVFDYNMRTRQKTLLKQDKVIGAFKPSLYQSERLMVSARDGTKVPVSLVYRKGFRRQAGHPLLIYGYGAYGSSLDPFFSSARLSLLDRGVVYALAHVRGGEDLGRQWYEAGRLDNKLNSFNDFIDVTRYLVSAGYGAADNVFAMGGSAGGLLMGAVANMAPELYRGIVAEVPFVDVLTTMLDETIPLTTNEYEEWGNPHDRHAYEYIKSYSPYDNITRQAYPNMLITAGLHDSQVQYWEPAKWVAKLRQHDTSNNQILLYTEMEAGHSGVSGRYQAYRELAMEYAFVLHHAGVGD
;
A
#
# COMPACT_ATOMS: atom_id res chain seq x y z
N MET A 1 6.01 62.46 -38.19
CA MET A 1 5.36 63.34 -37.19
C MET A 1 5.40 62.60 -35.88
N LYS A 2 6.05 62.99 -34.78
CA LYS A 2 7.04 63.99 -34.30
C LYS A 2 7.42 63.36 -32.95
N GLN A 3 8.61 63.39 -32.35
CA GLN A 3 10.00 63.80 -32.58
C GLN A 3 10.70 63.21 -31.31
N CYS A 4 11.86 62.54 -31.41
CA CYS A 4 13.20 63.12 -31.12
C CYS A 4 13.29 63.85 -29.76
N SER A 5 14.32 63.73 -28.91
CA SER A 5 15.68 63.22 -29.04
C SER A 5 16.48 63.55 -27.76
N SER A 6 17.73 63.08 -27.71
CA SER A 6 18.91 63.62 -26.99
C SER A 6 18.96 63.39 -25.47
N GLY A 7 20.08 63.04 -24.85
CA GLY A 7 21.49 63.09 -25.28
C GLY A 7 22.32 63.85 -24.24
N SER A 8 23.08 63.09 -23.44
CA SER A 8 24.34 63.38 -22.69
C SER A 8 24.63 64.77 -22.09
N ILE A 9 25.16 64.80 -20.85
CA ILE A 9 26.35 65.56 -20.42
C ILE A 9 26.83 65.06 -19.03
N ILE A 10 28.14 64.86 -18.92
CA ILE A 10 28.98 64.49 -17.77
C ILE A 10 29.30 65.76 -16.96
N TRP A 11 29.44 65.71 -15.62
CA TRP A 11 30.52 66.37 -14.85
C TRP A 11 30.65 65.83 -13.41
N LEU A 12 31.88 65.41 -13.11
CA LEU A 12 32.59 65.17 -11.84
C LEU A 12 32.10 65.90 -10.57
N VAL A 13 32.13 65.18 -9.43
CA VAL A 13 32.78 65.66 -8.18
C VAL A 13 33.42 64.47 -7.46
N SER A 14 34.71 64.60 -7.16
CA SER A 14 35.53 63.69 -6.35
C SER A 14 35.75 64.24 -4.93
N LEU A 15 36.12 63.32 -4.03
CA LEU A 15 36.76 63.49 -2.70
C LEU A 15 35.89 63.91 -1.50
N ALA A 16 35.74 63.03 -0.50
CA ALA A 16 36.65 63.01 0.65
C ALA A 16 36.41 61.80 1.56
N ILE A 17 37.52 61.26 2.06
CA ILE A 17 37.68 60.10 2.94
C ILE A 17 37.29 60.47 4.38
N LEU A 18 36.55 59.60 5.07
CA LEU A 18 36.69 59.45 6.52
C LEU A 18 36.70 57.95 6.89
N LEU A 19 37.87 57.49 7.31
CA LEU A 19 38.09 56.22 7.98
C LEU A 19 37.39 56.24 9.33
N ILE A 20 36.43 55.33 9.55
CA ILE A 20 36.09 54.85 10.88
C ILE A 20 36.15 53.32 10.88
N SER A 21 36.87 52.86 11.88
CA SER A 21 37.33 51.53 12.23
C SER A 21 36.28 50.42 12.26
N ASN A 22 36.74 49.24 11.82
CA ASN A 22 36.22 47.89 12.05
C ASN A 22 35.33 47.71 13.28
N ASN A 23 34.07 47.33 13.03
CA ASN A 23 33.37 46.30 13.79
C ASN A 23 32.49 45.54 12.79
N VAL A 24 33.00 44.39 12.31
CA VAL A 24 32.22 43.48 11.45
C VAL A 24 31.19 42.80 12.35
N VAL A 25 29.97 43.33 12.34
CA VAL A 25 28.78 42.57 12.71
C VAL A 25 28.51 41.64 11.53
N SER A 26 28.61 40.32 11.76
CA SER A 26 28.21 39.29 10.81
C SER A 26 26.79 39.59 10.29
N THR A 27 26.65 39.70 8.97
CA THR A 27 25.41 40.14 8.32
C THR A 27 24.28 39.09 8.43
N PRO A 28 22.99 39.50 8.39
CA PRO A 28 21.84 38.59 8.52
C PRO A 28 21.77 37.48 7.45
N VAL A 29 22.42 37.66 6.30
CA VAL A 29 22.39 36.71 5.18
C VAL A 29 23.21 35.45 5.48
N GLU A 30 24.33 35.59 6.18
CA GLU A 30 25.18 34.45 6.57
C GLU A 30 24.48 33.57 7.63
N ASN A 31 23.70 34.19 8.52
CA ASN A 31 22.84 33.47 9.48
C ASN A 31 21.67 32.77 8.78
N ILE A 32 21.03 33.37 7.77
CA ILE A 32 19.94 32.71 7.01
C ILE A 32 20.48 31.53 6.18
N VAL A 33 21.65 31.67 5.56
CA VAL A 33 22.29 30.59 4.78
C VAL A 33 22.84 29.48 5.68
N ASN A 34 23.31 29.79 6.90
CA ASN A 34 23.72 28.77 7.88
C ASN A 34 22.51 28.07 8.54
N MET A 35 21.39 28.76 8.74
CA MET A 35 20.16 28.11 9.24
C MET A 35 19.57 27.08 8.28
N LEU A 36 19.86 27.18 6.97
CA LEU A 36 19.42 26.20 5.96
C LEU A 36 20.35 24.97 5.85
N LYS A 37 21.55 25.00 6.46
CA LYS A 37 22.53 23.89 6.40
C LYS A 37 22.51 22.98 7.63
N SER A 38 21.97 23.45 8.75
CA SER A 38 21.83 22.67 9.97
C SER A 38 20.45 22.01 10.02
N PRO A 39 20.33 20.79 10.57
CA PRO A 39 19.03 20.15 10.73
C PRO A 39 18.11 20.99 11.65
N PRO A 40 16.80 21.07 11.35
CA PRO A 40 15.82 21.65 12.26
C PRO A 40 15.87 20.97 13.63
N VAL A 41 15.71 21.78 14.68
CA VAL A 41 15.68 21.31 16.07
C VAL A 41 14.28 21.51 16.62
N ALA A 42 13.53 20.42 16.79
CA ALA A 42 12.23 20.47 17.44
C ALA A 42 12.38 20.95 18.89
N ALA A 43 11.51 21.86 19.31
CA ALA A 43 11.42 22.25 20.71
C ALA A 43 11.07 21.02 21.57
N GLN A 44 11.69 20.90 22.74
CA GLN A 44 11.31 19.88 23.71
C GLN A 44 10.22 20.43 24.62
N GLN A 45 9.06 19.77 24.64
CA GLN A 45 7.96 20.01 25.57
C GLN A 45 7.67 18.70 26.31
N PRO A 46 8.35 18.44 27.45
CA PRO A 46 8.22 17.18 28.17
C PRO A 46 6.77 16.85 28.53
N LYS A 47 6.25 15.74 27.98
CA LYS A 47 4.98 15.14 28.37
C LYS A 47 5.25 13.83 29.10
N THR A 48 4.85 13.75 30.37
CA THR A 48 4.89 12.49 31.11
C THR A 48 3.68 11.63 30.76
N LEU A 49 3.95 10.42 30.27
CA LEU A 49 2.97 9.37 30.01
C LEU A 49 3.10 8.32 31.11
N LYS A 50 2.00 7.99 31.80
CA LYS A 50 2.01 7.03 32.92
C LYS A 50 1.10 5.85 32.63
N VAL A 51 1.66 4.65 32.58
CA VAL A 51 0.93 3.39 32.41
C VAL A 51 1.64 2.32 33.24
N HIS A 52 0.88 1.41 33.86
CA HIS A 52 1.43 0.32 34.69
C HIS A 52 2.39 0.76 35.81
N GLY A 53 2.21 1.96 36.36
CA GLY A 53 3.11 2.54 37.38
C GLY A 53 4.48 2.97 36.86
N GLU A 54 4.72 2.91 35.55
CA GLU A 54 5.93 3.41 34.90
C GLU A 54 5.68 4.80 34.29
N GLU A 55 6.68 5.68 34.34
CA GLU A 55 6.65 6.99 33.70
C GLU A 55 7.59 7.01 32.48
N ARG A 56 7.03 7.27 31.29
CA ARG A 56 7.80 7.61 30.09
C ARG A 56 7.70 9.11 29.83
N VAL A 57 8.79 9.76 29.45
CA VAL A 57 8.79 11.17 29.07
C VAL A 57 8.92 11.26 27.55
N ASP A 58 7.91 11.82 26.91
CA ASP A 58 7.90 12.13 25.49
C ASP A 58 8.10 13.64 25.29
N PRO A 59 9.31 14.11 24.92
CA PRO A 59 9.57 15.53 24.72
C PRO A 59 8.95 16.09 23.43
N TYR A 60 8.45 15.24 22.53
CA TYR A 60 7.94 15.63 21.21
C TYR A 60 6.46 15.33 21.03
N TYR A 61 5.75 14.98 22.11
CA TYR A 61 4.30 14.70 22.07
C TYR A 61 3.49 15.84 21.44
N TRP A 62 3.96 17.08 21.57
CA TRP A 62 3.33 18.28 21.00
C TRP A 62 3.27 18.30 19.46
N LEU A 63 4.07 17.48 18.77
CA LEU A 63 4.01 17.34 17.30
C LEU A 63 2.72 16.67 16.82
N ARG A 64 1.96 16.02 17.72
CA ARG A 64 0.64 15.51 17.41
C ARG A 64 -0.38 16.65 17.42
N ASP A 65 -0.94 16.92 16.26
CA ASP A 65 -2.16 17.70 16.08
C ASP A 65 -3.14 16.94 15.18
N ASP A 66 -4.25 16.49 15.78
CA ASP A 66 -5.29 15.73 15.10
C ASP A 66 -6.05 16.59 14.06
N GLU A 67 -6.05 17.92 14.19
CA GLU A 67 -6.65 18.83 13.19
C GLU A 67 -5.73 19.13 12.00
N ARG A 68 -4.43 18.88 12.13
CA ARG A 68 -3.37 19.20 11.14
C ARG A 68 -3.30 20.70 10.75
N LYS A 69 -3.48 21.59 11.73
CA LYS A 69 -3.53 23.05 11.55
C LYS A 69 -2.64 23.83 12.50
N ALA A 70 -2.08 23.19 13.53
CA ALA A 70 -1.24 23.85 14.51
C ALA A 70 0.02 24.42 13.84
N GLN A 71 0.12 25.75 13.80
CA GLN A 71 1.21 26.44 13.11
C GLN A 71 2.61 25.99 13.56
N PRO A 72 2.90 25.80 14.87
CA PRO A 72 4.22 25.31 15.29
C PRO A 72 4.58 23.92 14.73
N VAL A 73 3.58 23.07 14.49
CA VAL A 73 3.76 21.74 13.89
C VAL A 73 4.03 21.88 12.40
N LEU A 74 3.19 22.64 11.69
CA LEU A 74 3.37 22.89 10.25
C LEU A 74 4.72 23.55 9.96
N ASP A 75 5.14 24.53 10.76
CA ASP A 75 6.44 25.20 10.63
C ASP A 75 7.61 24.22 10.78
N TYR A 76 7.51 23.26 11.73
CA TYR A 76 8.53 22.24 11.90
C TYR A 76 8.62 21.30 10.70
N LEU A 77 7.48 20.80 10.20
CA LEU A 77 7.44 19.92 9.03
C LEU A 77 7.97 20.63 7.75
N LEU A 78 7.60 21.90 7.55
CA LEU A 78 8.11 22.70 6.42
C LEU A 78 9.61 22.99 6.54
N ALA A 79 10.12 23.20 7.76
CA ALA A 79 11.56 23.35 7.99
C ALA A 79 12.31 22.04 7.69
N GLU A 80 11.76 20.89 8.04
CA GLU A 80 12.30 19.56 7.71
C GLU A 80 12.34 19.33 6.19
N ASN A 81 11.25 19.64 5.49
CA ASN A 81 11.22 19.58 4.02
C ASN A 81 12.29 20.48 3.39
N SER A 82 12.46 21.71 3.90
CA SER A 82 13.48 22.64 3.42
C SER A 82 14.90 22.11 3.64
N TYR A 83 15.14 21.47 4.78
CA TYR A 83 16.43 20.84 5.09
C TYR A 83 16.71 19.62 4.21
N THR A 84 15.70 18.76 3.98
CA THR A 84 15.82 17.62 3.08
C THR A 84 16.11 18.05 1.64
N GLN A 85 15.36 19.03 1.12
CA GLN A 85 15.62 19.61 -0.21
C GLN A 85 17.03 20.19 -0.33
N THR A 86 17.49 20.88 0.72
CA THR A 86 18.86 21.45 0.73
C THR A 86 19.92 20.35 0.78
N SER A 87 19.70 19.32 1.58
CA SER A 87 20.63 18.18 1.76
C SER A 87 20.75 17.33 0.50
N LEU A 88 19.67 17.19 -0.27
CA LEU A 88 19.64 16.44 -1.52
C LEU A 88 19.92 17.32 -2.76
N LYS A 89 20.24 18.60 -2.57
CA LYS A 89 20.47 19.53 -3.69
C LYS A 89 21.61 19.09 -4.62
N SER A 90 22.65 18.45 -4.09
CA SER A 90 23.78 17.93 -4.88
C SER A 90 23.37 16.81 -5.84
N VAL A 91 22.24 16.15 -5.58
CA VAL A 91 21.74 15.00 -6.37
C VAL A 91 20.44 15.32 -7.10
N SER A 92 20.04 16.60 -7.19
CA SER A 92 18.80 17.00 -7.88
C SER A 92 18.80 16.63 -9.37
N HIS A 93 19.97 16.70 -10.03
CA HIS A 93 20.12 16.22 -11.40
C HIS A 93 19.85 14.71 -11.50
N LEU A 94 20.36 13.92 -10.55
CA LEU A 94 20.13 12.47 -10.51
C LEU A 94 18.65 12.17 -10.24
N GLN A 95 17.98 12.93 -9.36
CA GLN A 95 16.53 12.79 -9.14
C GLN A 95 15.75 13.04 -10.44
N GLU A 96 16.05 14.12 -11.16
CA GLU A 96 15.40 14.41 -12.43
C GLU A 96 15.69 13.32 -13.47
N GLN A 97 16.94 12.87 -13.57
CA GLN A 97 17.31 11.80 -14.49
C GLN A 97 16.55 10.50 -14.19
N LEU A 98 16.50 10.09 -12.92
CA LEU A 98 15.77 8.89 -12.49
C LEU A 98 14.28 9.01 -12.77
N TYR A 99 13.68 10.17 -12.47
CA TYR A 99 12.29 10.43 -12.79
C TYR A 99 12.02 10.27 -14.30
N GLN A 100 12.84 10.90 -15.15
CA GLN A 100 12.72 10.79 -16.61
C GLN A 100 12.94 9.36 -17.11
N GLU A 101 13.87 8.61 -16.52
CA GLU A 101 14.07 7.18 -16.81
C GLU A 101 12.84 6.34 -16.44
N MET A 102 12.20 6.62 -15.30
CA MET A 102 11.02 5.88 -14.82
C MET A 102 9.82 6.14 -15.73
N ILE A 103 9.44 7.40 -15.93
CA ILE A 103 8.29 7.74 -16.77
C ILE A 103 8.55 7.42 -18.25
N GLY A 104 9.81 7.53 -18.70
CA GLY A 104 10.21 7.22 -20.07
C GLY A 104 10.13 5.74 -20.44
N ARG A 105 9.93 4.86 -19.45
CA ARG A 105 9.68 3.41 -19.66
C ARG A 105 8.20 3.06 -19.77
N LEU A 106 7.30 3.99 -19.48
CA LEU A 106 5.85 3.76 -19.52
C LEU A 106 5.31 3.98 -20.93
N GLU A 107 4.34 3.16 -21.33
CA GLU A 107 3.51 3.48 -22.50
C GLU A 107 2.52 4.58 -22.08
N LYS A 108 2.61 5.74 -22.72
CA LYS A 108 1.77 6.90 -22.41
C LYS A 108 0.29 6.63 -22.69
N ASP A 109 0.02 6.05 -23.87
CA ASP A 109 -1.28 5.58 -24.30
C ASP A 109 -1.41 4.09 -23.99
N ASP A 110 -1.97 3.77 -22.83
CA ASP A 110 -2.12 2.39 -22.38
C ASP A 110 -3.56 2.10 -21.98
N SER A 111 -3.97 0.84 -22.09
CA SER A 111 -5.32 0.40 -21.73
C SER A 111 -5.27 -0.92 -20.97
N SER A 112 -6.20 -1.10 -20.04
CA SER A 112 -6.43 -2.41 -19.43
C SER A 112 -7.09 -3.36 -20.43
N VAL A 113 -6.97 -4.66 -20.17
CA VAL A 113 -7.62 -5.66 -21.02
C VAL A 113 -9.14 -5.59 -20.82
N PRO A 114 -9.94 -5.39 -21.88
CA PRO A 114 -11.38 -5.28 -21.72
C PRO A 114 -12.03 -6.55 -21.18
N TYR A 115 -13.01 -6.38 -20.31
CA TYR A 115 -13.83 -7.46 -19.76
C TYR A 115 -15.30 -7.25 -20.10
N GLN A 116 -16.06 -8.35 -20.15
CA GLN A 116 -17.47 -8.31 -20.51
C GLN A 116 -18.36 -8.29 -19.26
N ARG A 117 -19.34 -7.39 -19.23
CA ARG A 117 -20.39 -7.33 -18.20
C ARG A 117 -21.66 -6.72 -18.77
N GLY A 118 -22.82 -7.35 -18.57
CA GLY A 118 -24.12 -6.78 -18.94
C GLY A 118 -24.29 -6.38 -20.42
N GLY A 119 -23.60 -7.06 -21.34
CA GLY A 119 -23.61 -6.73 -22.78
C GLY A 119 -22.71 -5.55 -23.19
N TYR A 120 -21.81 -5.14 -22.30
CA TYR A 120 -20.78 -4.14 -22.55
C TYR A 120 -19.39 -4.74 -22.33
N TRP A 121 -18.41 -4.15 -23.00
CA TRP A 121 -16.98 -4.35 -22.76
C TRP A 121 -16.46 -3.14 -22.00
N TYR A 122 -16.04 -3.34 -20.75
CA TYR A 122 -15.47 -2.31 -19.89
C TYR A 122 -13.95 -2.40 -19.89
N TYR A 123 -13.31 -1.24 -19.79
CA TYR A 123 -11.86 -1.10 -19.65
C TYR A 123 -11.56 0.31 -19.15
N SER A 124 -10.32 0.52 -18.78
CA SER A 124 -9.75 1.83 -18.50
C SER A 124 -8.60 2.11 -19.45
N ARG A 125 -8.31 3.39 -19.67
CA ARG A 125 -7.18 3.80 -20.48
C ARG A 125 -6.57 5.11 -20.00
N PHE A 126 -5.27 5.23 -20.16
CA PHE A 126 -4.55 6.48 -20.07
C PHE A 126 -4.32 7.06 -21.47
N GLU A 127 -4.18 8.38 -21.56
CA GLU A 127 -3.93 9.10 -22.81
C GLU A 127 -2.81 10.12 -22.63
N GLY A 128 -1.76 10.03 -23.44
CA GLY A 128 -0.64 10.95 -23.45
C GLY A 128 -0.04 11.22 -22.07
N ASP A 129 -0.06 12.47 -21.64
CA ASP A 129 0.51 12.95 -20.38
C ASP A 129 -0.53 13.11 -19.27
N GLU A 130 -1.74 12.56 -19.43
CA GLU A 130 -2.76 12.56 -18.38
C GLU A 130 -2.31 11.74 -17.16
N GLU A 131 -2.61 12.23 -15.95
CA GLU A 131 -2.22 11.61 -14.67
C GLU A 131 -3.14 10.47 -14.25
N TYR A 132 -4.40 10.52 -14.70
CA TYR A 132 -5.45 9.59 -14.29
C TYR A 132 -6.06 8.89 -15.50
N GLU A 133 -6.60 7.69 -15.28
CA GLU A 133 -7.26 6.92 -16.33
C GLU A 133 -8.65 7.45 -16.64
N LYS A 134 -9.14 7.13 -17.83
CA LYS A 134 -10.54 7.26 -18.24
C LYS A 134 -11.19 5.90 -18.14
N LEU A 135 -12.29 5.81 -17.41
CA LEU A 135 -13.13 4.62 -17.39
C LEU A 135 -14.02 4.61 -18.63
N CYS A 136 -14.01 3.51 -19.37
CA CYS A 136 -14.59 3.41 -20.71
C CYS A 136 -15.44 2.15 -20.85
N ARG A 137 -16.39 2.19 -21.80
CA ARG A 137 -17.12 1.00 -22.23
C ARG A 137 -17.46 1.02 -23.72
N ARG A 138 -17.68 -0.17 -24.28
CA ARG A 138 -18.20 -0.40 -25.65
C ARG A 138 -19.40 -1.34 -25.60
N LYS A 139 -20.46 -1.06 -26.35
CA LYS A 139 -21.67 -1.89 -26.36
C LYS A 139 -21.54 -3.07 -27.32
N GLY A 140 -21.78 -4.28 -26.84
CA GLY A 140 -21.84 -5.51 -27.64
C GLY A 140 -20.48 -6.09 -28.03
N ASN A 141 -19.64 -5.34 -28.76
CA ASN A 141 -18.33 -5.83 -29.23
C ASN A 141 -17.22 -4.78 -29.11
N LEU A 142 -15.97 -5.25 -29.17
CA LEU A 142 -14.77 -4.43 -29.01
C LEU A 142 -14.54 -3.38 -30.12
N THR A 143 -15.18 -3.53 -31.28
CA THR A 143 -15.09 -2.57 -32.39
C THR A 143 -16.17 -1.49 -32.35
N ALA A 144 -17.15 -1.62 -31.46
CA ALA A 144 -18.20 -0.61 -31.29
C ALA A 144 -17.61 0.71 -30.77
N VAL A 145 -18.35 1.81 -30.96
CA VAL A 145 -17.91 3.14 -30.52
C VAL A 145 -17.71 3.17 -29.01
N GLU A 146 -16.58 3.72 -28.57
CA GLU A 146 -16.26 3.93 -27.15
C GLU A 146 -17.19 4.97 -26.52
N THR A 147 -17.57 4.73 -25.26
CA THR A 147 -18.17 5.72 -24.37
C THR A 147 -17.30 5.86 -23.13
N ILE A 148 -16.80 7.07 -22.86
CA ILE A 148 -16.13 7.40 -21.60
C ILE A 148 -17.22 7.55 -20.53
N ILE A 149 -17.23 6.66 -19.54
CA ILE A 149 -18.23 6.70 -18.45
C ILE A 149 -17.78 7.61 -17.32
N LEU A 150 -16.47 7.73 -17.09
CA LEU A 150 -15.88 8.66 -16.11
C LEU A 150 -14.49 9.08 -16.58
N ASP A 151 -14.24 10.39 -16.61
CA ASP A 151 -12.93 10.95 -16.92
C ASP A 151 -12.33 11.48 -15.62
N LEU A 152 -11.38 10.73 -15.05
CA LEU A 152 -10.81 11.08 -13.75
C LEU A 152 -9.95 12.34 -13.81
N ASN A 153 -9.39 12.72 -14.97
CA ASN A 153 -8.65 13.98 -15.10
C ASN A 153 -9.58 15.19 -14.96
N GLN A 154 -10.79 15.10 -15.52
CA GLN A 154 -11.80 16.15 -15.34
C GLN A 154 -12.27 16.25 -13.89
N ARG A 155 -12.39 15.11 -13.19
CA ARG A 155 -12.77 15.07 -11.78
C ARG A 155 -11.66 15.58 -10.87
N ALA A 156 -10.40 15.28 -11.19
CA ALA A 156 -9.22 15.68 -10.42
C ALA A 156 -8.82 17.15 -10.60
N ALA A 157 -9.14 17.77 -11.74
CA ALA A 157 -8.69 19.13 -12.09
C ALA A 157 -8.87 20.24 -11.02
N PRO A 158 -9.92 20.26 -10.18
CA PRO A 158 -10.08 21.29 -9.15
C PRO A 158 -9.38 20.97 -7.82
N TYR A 159 -8.68 19.84 -7.70
CA TYR A 159 -8.08 19.35 -6.45
C TYR A 159 -6.57 19.12 -6.59
N ASN A 160 -5.83 19.30 -5.48
CA ASN A 160 -4.40 18.98 -5.43
C ASN A 160 -4.15 17.47 -5.21
N TYR A 161 -5.12 16.78 -4.62
CA TYR A 161 -5.15 15.33 -4.48
C TYR A 161 -6.45 14.79 -5.06
N TYR A 162 -6.38 13.66 -5.74
CA TYR A 162 -7.57 12.95 -6.20
C TYR A 162 -7.34 11.46 -6.24
N GLN A 163 -8.26 10.72 -5.65
CA GLN A 163 -8.30 9.27 -5.73
C GLN A 163 -9.73 8.81 -5.97
N LEU A 164 -9.91 8.00 -7.01
CA LEU A 164 -11.10 7.18 -7.15
C LEU A 164 -11.05 6.06 -6.11
N GLY A 165 -12.10 5.91 -5.31
CA GLY A 165 -12.27 4.77 -4.41
C GLY A 165 -12.82 3.57 -5.18
N GLU A 166 -14.13 3.52 -5.33
CA GLU A 166 -14.85 2.48 -6.05
C GLU A 166 -15.67 3.09 -7.18
N ALA A 167 -15.90 2.33 -8.25
CA ALA A 167 -16.74 2.71 -9.39
C ALA A 167 -17.58 1.52 -9.83
N GLU A 168 -18.87 1.53 -9.46
CA GLU A 168 -19.77 0.41 -9.66
C GLU A 168 -20.96 0.80 -10.56
N VAL A 169 -21.15 0.03 -11.63
CA VAL A 169 -22.25 0.23 -12.59
C VAL A 169 -23.44 -0.60 -12.14
N SER A 170 -24.63 0.02 -12.13
CA SER A 170 -25.88 -0.67 -11.80
C SER A 170 -26.13 -1.87 -12.73
N ILE A 171 -26.88 -2.86 -12.25
CA ILE A 171 -27.14 -4.12 -12.96
C ILE A 171 -27.75 -3.88 -14.36
N ASN A 172 -28.64 -2.90 -14.50
CA ASN A 172 -29.24 -2.51 -15.78
C ASN A 172 -28.30 -1.72 -16.71
N GLN A 173 -27.06 -1.46 -16.29
CA GLN A 173 -26.00 -0.77 -17.03
C GLN A 173 -26.28 0.72 -17.32
N GLN A 174 -27.17 1.36 -16.56
CA GLN A 174 -27.60 2.74 -16.81
C GLN A 174 -27.04 3.76 -15.82
N LEU A 175 -26.67 3.34 -14.62
CA LEU A 175 -26.13 4.24 -13.59
C LEU A 175 -24.71 3.82 -13.22
N LEU A 176 -23.86 4.79 -12.92
CA LEU A 176 -22.55 4.59 -12.31
C LEU A 176 -22.55 5.30 -10.96
N ALA A 177 -22.35 4.56 -9.88
CA ALA A 177 -21.99 5.13 -8.59
C ALA A 177 -20.46 5.10 -8.48
N PHE A 178 -19.86 6.18 -8.02
CA PHE A 178 -18.42 6.25 -7.83
C PHE A 178 -18.06 7.07 -6.60
N SER A 179 -17.00 6.67 -5.90
CA SER A 179 -16.53 7.33 -4.69
C SER A 179 -15.20 8.04 -4.91
N GLU A 180 -15.02 9.22 -4.31
CA GLU A 180 -13.85 10.07 -4.53
C GLU A 180 -13.27 10.59 -3.22
N ASP A 181 -11.95 10.51 -3.07
CA ASP A 181 -11.18 11.18 -2.01
C ASP A 181 -10.36 12.29 -2.63
N THR A 182 -10.54 13.51 -2.13
CA THR A 182 -9.89 14.73 -2.63
C THR A 182 -8.84 15.29 -1.68
N GLN A 183 -8.52 14.55 -0.60
CA GLN A 183 -7.63 14.98 0.48
C GLN A 183 -6.62 13.91 0.90
N GLY A 184 -6.75 12.66 0.45
CA GLY A 184 -5.85 11.56 0.78
C GLY A 184 -6.08 10.97 2.17
N ARG A 185 -7.21 11.31 2.80
CA ARG A 185 -7.56 10.88 4.17
C ARG A 185 -8.42 9.61 4.19
N ARG A 186 -8.70 9.02 3.02
CA ARG A 186 -9.62 7.90 2.81
C ARG A 186 -11.01 8.19 3.35
N GLN A 187 -11.51 9.40 3.10
CA GLN A 187 -12.88 9.81 3.40
C GLN A 187 -13.51 10.22 2.08
N TYR A 188 -14.49 9.44 1.63
CA TYR A 188 -14.98 9.56 0.27
C TYR A 188 -16.34 10.25 0.21
N SER A 189 -16.57 10.99 -0.86
CA SER A 189 -17.91 11.35 -1.33
C SER A 189 -18.34 10.39 -2.44
N ILE A 190 -19.57 9.87 -2.37
CA ILE A 190 -20.16 9.03 -3.42
C ILE A 190 -21.08 9.90 -4.28
N HIS A 191 -20.90 9.80 -5.59
CA HIS A 191 -21.70 10.47 -6.60
C HIS A 191 -22.33 9.44 -7.53
N ILE A 192 -23.48 9.80 -8.12
CA ILE A 192 -24.18 8.95 -9.08
C ILE A 192 -24.25 9.66 -10.43
N LYS A 193 -23.92 8.94 -11.51
CA LYS A 193 -23.99 9.40 -12.89
C LYS A 193 -24.97 8.56 -13.68
N ASP A 194 -25.89 9.22 -14.37
CA ASP A 194 -26.70 8.59 -15.40
C ASP A 194 -25.87 8.44 -16.69
N LEU A 195 -25.59 7.18 -17.06
CA LEU A 195 -24.79 6.83 -18.23
C LEU A 195 -25.54 6.94 -19.55
N THR A 196 -26.86 7.17 -19.52
CA THR A 196 -27.68 7.43 -20.72
C THR A 196 -27.65 8.91 -21.11
N THR A 197 -27.69 9.80 -20.12
CA THR A 197 -27.64 11.26 -20.34
C THR A 197 -26.24 11.85 -20.17
N GLY A 198 -25.33 11.13 -19.51
CA GLY A 198 -23.98 11.57 -19.17
C GLY A 198 -23.93 12.55 -17.99
N LYS A 199 -25.04 12.78 -17.29
CA LYS A 199 -25.16 13.78 -16.21
C LYS A 199 -24.99 13.15 -14.84
N LEU A 200 -24.40 13.90 -13.92
CA LEU A 200 -24.48 13.59 -12.49
C LEU A 200 -25.91 13.82 -12.01
N LEU A 201 -26.38 12.91 -11.16
CA LEU A 201 -27.61 13.09 -10.39
C LEU A 201 -27.36 14.07 -9.24
N VAL A 202 -28.44 14.45 -8.55
CA VAL A 202 -28.37 15.37 -7.40
C VAL A 202 -27.83 14.69 -6.14
N ASP A 203 -27.81 13.36 -6.15
CA ASP A 203 -27.40 12.50 -5.06
C ASP A 203 -25.89 12.62 -4.78
N GLU A 204 -25.57 12.97 -3.53
CA GLU A 204 -24.21 13.05 -3.00
C GLU A 204 -24.20 12.50 -1.58
N LEU A 205 -23.37 11.48 -1.33
CA LEU A 205 -23.24 10.85 -0.02
C LEU A 205 -21.86 11.18 0.54
N THR A 206 -21.80 11.88 1.67
CA THR A 206 -20.53 12.32 2.28
C THR A 206 -20.13 11.48 3.49
N ASN A 207 -18.85 11.57 3.88
CA ASN A 207 -18.27 10.87 5.05
C ASN A 207 -18.44 9.34 4.96
N THR A 208 -18.06 8.78 3.81
CA THR A 208 -18.14 7.34 3.52
C THR A 208 -16.75 6.69 3.55
N SER A 209 -16.65 5.35 3.61
CA SER A 209 -15.35 4.67 3.38
C SER A 209 -15.01 4.45 1.93
N GLY A 210 -15.96 4.71 1.02
CA GLY A 210 -15.79 4.54 -0.42
C GLY A 210 -16.54 3.34 -1.00
N ASP A 211 -16.92 2.38 -0.16
CA ASP A 211 -17.59 1.13 -0.56
C ASP A 211 -19.02 1.37 -1.06
N ILE A 212 -19.36 0.71 -2.18
CA ILE A 212 -20.62 0.88 -2.90
C ILE A 212 -21.21 -0.50 -3.25
N ALA A 213 -22.48 -0.71 -2.94
CA ALA A 213 -23.20 -1.90 -3.42
C ALA A 213 -24.60 -1.54 -3.97
N TRP A 214 -24.86 -1.92 -5.23
CA TRP A 214 -26.19 -1.78 -5.83
C TRP A 214 -27.11 -2.93 -5.46
N ALA A 215 -28.36 -2.61 -5.14
CA ALA A 215 -29.43 -3.58 -5.19
C ALA A 215 -29.86 -3.89 -6.64
N SER A 216 -30.56 -5.00 -6.83
CA SER A 216 -31.06 -5.46 -8.14
C SER A 216 -32.18 -4.59 -8.71
N ASP A 217 -32.79 -3.71 -7.90
CA ASP A 217 -33.83 -2.77 -8.33
C ASP A 217 -33.27 -1.57 -9.12
N ASN A 218 -31.95 -1.37 -9.17
CA ASN A 218 -31.28 -0.23 -9.80
C ASN A 218 -31.72 1.15 -9.25
N LYS A 219 -32.17 1.17 -8.00
CA LYS A 219 -32.66 2.36 -7.30
C LYS A 219 -32.11 2.48 -5.89
N THR A 220 -31.80 1.35 -5.27
CA THR A 220 -31.29 1.30 -3.91
C THR A 220 -29.77 1.11 -3.92
N LEU A 221 -29.06 2.00 -3.23
CA LEU A 221 -27.62 1.94 -3.03
C LEU A 221 -27.32 1.68 -1.55
N PHE A 222 -26.40 0.78 -1.26
CA PHE A 222 -25.83 0.63 0.07
C PHE A 222 -24.45 1.28 0.11
N TYR A 223 -24.11 1.89 1.23
CA TYR A 223 -22.79 2.48 1.46
C TYR A 223 -22.41 2.39 2.95
N THR A 224 -21.11 2.49 3.21
CA THR A 224 -20.52 2.49 4.55
C THR A 224 -20.23 3.92 5.03
N ARG A 225 -20.45 4.19 6.31
CA ARG A 225 -20.16 5.48 6.94
C ARG A 225 -19.00 5.35 7.92
N LYS A 226 -18.10 6.35 7.88
CA LYS A 226 -16.98 6.45 8.81
C LYS A 226 -17.34 7.09 10.14
N HIS A 227 -16.74 6.60 11.20
CA HIS A 227 -16.79 7.20 12.52
C HIS A 227 -16.00 8.53 12.51
N PRO A 228 -16.57 9.65 13.00
CA PRO A 228 -16.00 10.99 12.80
C PRO A 228 -14.63 11.22 13.48
N LYS A 229 -14.28 10.39 14.46
CA LYS A 229 -13.01 10.50 15.21
C LYS A 229 -11.95 9.51 14.73
N THR A 230 -12.29 8.22 14.82
CA THR A 230 -11.37 7.10 14.52
C THR A 230 -11.27 6.78 13.04
N LEU A 231 -12.14 7.35 12.20
CA LEU A 231 -12.21 7.11 10.75
C LEU A 231 -12.52 5.67 10.33
N LEU A 232 -12.91 4.80 11.27
CA LEU A 232 -13.30 3.43 10.99
C LEU A 232 -14.68 3.38 10.32
N PRO A 233 -14.88 2.57 9.27
CA PRO A 233 -16.22 2.24 8.80
C PRO A 233 -16.94 1.45 9.90
N TYR A 234 -18.10 1.92 10.35
CA TYR A 234 -18.82 1.30 11.48
C TYR A 234 -20.33 1.20 11.27
N GLN A 235 -20.88 1.86 10.25
CA GLN A 235 -22.30 1.79 9.91
C GLN A 235 -22.47 1.51 8.43
N VAL A 236 -23.51 0.73 8.10
CA VAL A 236 -24.01 0.55 6.73
C VAL A 236 -25.35 1.23 6.62
N TYR A 237 -25.49 2.07 5.60
CA TYR A 237 -26.72 2.79 5.28
C TYR A 237 -27.26 2.34 3.94
N ARG A 238 -28.58 2.49 3.80
CA ARG A 238 -29.31 2.33 2.55
C ARG A 238 -29.83 3.68 2.09
N HIS A 239 -29.45 4.05 0.88
CA HIS A 239 -29.84 5.26 0.19
C HIS A 239 -30.84 4.94 -0.94
N GLU A 240 -31.93 5.71 -1.01
CA GLU A 240 -32.89 5.67 -2.11
C GLU A 240 -32.60 6.84 -3.05
N LEU A 241 -32.33 6.56 -4.33
CA LEU A 241 -32.02 7.61 -5.31
C LEU A 241 -33.10 8.69 -5.38
N GLY A 242 -32.65 9.93 -5.45
CA GLY A 242 -33.44 11.16 -5.49
C GLY A 242 -33.83 11.70 -4.11
N THR A 243 -33.38 11.07 -3.02
CA THR A 243 -33.68 11.51 -1.65
C THR A 243 -32.49 12.21 -0.99
N ASP A 244 -32.74 13.00 0.06
CA ASP A 244 -31.67 13.63 0.84
C ASP A 244 -30.98 12.57 1.73
N GLN A 245 -29.64 12.56 1.78
CA GLN A 245 -28.84 11.62 2.61
C GLN A 245 -29.34 11.52 4.06
N LYS A 246 -29.91 12.57 4.64
CA LYS A 246 -30.46 12.56 6.01
C LYS A 246 -31.66 11.63 6.18
N GLN A 247 -32.29 11.21 5.08
CA GLN A 247 -33.41 10.27 5.06
C GLN A 247 -32.94 8.81 4.93
N ASP A 248 -31.63 8.59 4.72
CA ASP A 248 -31.07 7.25 4.56
C ASP A 248 -31.28 6.40 5.80
N GLN A 249 -31.56 5.12 5.57
CA GLN A 249 -31.92 4.19 6.64
C GLN A 249 -30.70 3.43 7.11
N LEU A 250 -30.46 3.43 8.42
CA LEU A 250 -29.43 2.58 9.04
C LEU A 250 -29.80 1.11 8.85
N VAL A 251 -28.89 0.34 8.24
CA VAL A 251 -29.06 -1.10 7.97
C VAL A 251 -28.33 -1.94 9.00
N TYR A 252 -27.12 -1.53 9.34
CA TYR A 252 -26.26 -2.24 10.29
C TYR A 252 -25.30 -1.26 10.98
N GLU A 253 -24.97 -1.55 12.24
CA GLU A 253 -23.96 -0.84 13.03
C GLU A 253 -23.09 -1.88 13.74
N GLU A 254 -21.77 -1.78 13.57
CA GLU A 254 -20.79 -2.54 14.34
C GLU A 254 -20.39 -1.71 15.56
N THR A 255 -20.48 -2.32 16.73
CA THR A 255 -20.16 -1.71 18.02
C THR A 255 -18.78 -2.10 18.53
N ASP A 256 -18.22 -3.19 18.02
CA ASP A 256 -16.85 -3.61 18.29
C ASP A 256 -15.88 -2.90 17.32
N ASN A 257 -15.16 -1.91 17.85
CA ASN A 257 -14.23 -1.08 17.07
C ASN A 257 -12.95 -1.81 16.62
N GLN A 258 -12.84 -3.11 16.86
CA GLN A 258 -11.81 -3.96 16.25
C GLN A 258 -12.20 -4.42 14.84
N PHE A 259 -13.48 -4.34 14.47
CA PHE A 259 -13.96 -4.84 13.19
C PHE A 259 -14.17 -3.74 12.17
N TYR A 260 -13.67 -3.97 10.96
CA TYR A 260 -13.89 -3.11 9.82
C TYR A 260 -15.02 -3.67 8.99
N ILE A 261 -15.77 -2.76 8.37
CA ILE A 261 -16.86 -3.11 7.49
C ILE A 261 -16.38 -2.93 6.05
N SER A 262 -16.49 -4.01 5.27
CA SER A 262 -16.47 -3.98 3.81
C SER A 262 -17.86 -4.24 3.25
N LEU A 263 -18.19 -3.62 2.13
CA LEU A 263 -19.50 -3.72 1.50
C LEU A 263 -19.37 -3.91 -0.01
N TYR A 264 -19.99 -4.96 -0.54
CA TYR A 264 -19.95 -5.26 -1.98
C TYR A 264 -21.17 -6.05 -2.44
N THR A 265 -21.34 -6.15 -3.76
CA THR A 265 -22.35 -7.03 -4.38
C THR A 265 -21.67 -8.29 -4.88
N THR A 266 -22.25 -9.46 -4.58
CA THR A 266 -21.77 -10.74 -5.11
C THR A 266 -21.77 -10.75 -6.64
N LYS A 267 -20.83 -11.49 -7.25
CA LYS A 267 -20.75 -11.73 -8.70
C LYS A 267 -22.03 -12.34 -9.30
N SER A 268 -22.80 -13.09 -8.50
CA SER A 268 -24.12 -13.61 -8.90
C SER A 268 -25.22 -12.54 -8.94
N HIS A 269 -24.94 -11.36 -8.38
CA HIS A 269 -25.88 -10.28 -8.09
C HIS A 269 -27.07 -10.68 -7.20
N GLN A 270 -26.96 -11.80 -6.46
CA GLN A 270 -28.02 -12.26 -5.57
C GLN A 270 -27.96 -11.60 -4.19
N TYR A 271 -26.77 -11.26 -3.73
CA TYR A 271 -26.56 -10.71 -2.39
C TYR A 271 -25.74 -9.43 -2.42
N VAL A 272 -26.16 -8.48 -1.58
CA VAL A 272 -25.30 -7.44 -1.01
C VAL A 272 -24.68 -8.03 0.26
N VAL A 273 -23.36 -7.94 0.36
CA VAL A 273 -22.58 -8.51 1.46
C VAL A 273 -22.09 -7.40 2.37
N ILE A 274 -22.38 -7.53 3.66
CA ILE A 274 -21.73 -6.76 4.72
C ILE A 274 -20.72 -7.71 5.36
N GLU A 275 -19.45 -7.47 5.09
CA GLU A 275 -18.35 -8.26 5.64
C GLU A 275 -17.71 -7.50 6.80
N LEU A 276 -17.56 -8.18 7.94
CA LEU A 276 -16.91 -7.66 9.13
C LEU A 276 -15.61 -8.41 9.35
N THR A 277 -14.49 -7.70 9.35
CA THR A 277 -13.17 -8.30 9.54
C THR A 277 -12.41 -7.65 10.68
N SER A 278 -11.90 -8.49 11.58
CA SER A 278 -10.78 -8.17 12.47
C SER A 278 -9.57 -8.98 12.01
N THR A 279 -8.41 -8.80 12.63
CA THR A 279 -7.18 -9.52 12.28
C THR A 279 -7.35 -11.06 12.26
N ARG A 280 -8.24 -11.61 13.09
CA ARG A 280 -8.42 -13.08 13.22
C ARG A 280 -9.84 -13.59 13.08
N THR A 281 -10.80 -12.73 12.77
CA THR A 281 -12.22 -13.15 12.75
C THR A 281 -12.96 -12.48 11.62
N SER A 282 -13.77 -13.26 10.90
CA SER A 282 -14.73 -12.79 9.91
C SER A 282 -16.17 -12.93 10.45
N ASP A 283 -17.07 -12.02 10.08
CA ASP A 283 -18.53 -12.16 10.23
C ASP A 283 -19.20 -11.56 8.99
N ILE A 284 -19.84 -12.44 8.22
CA ILE A 284 -20.47 -12.10 6.95
C ILE A 284 -21.99 -12.07 7.12
N LYS A 285 -22.61 -10.97 6.70
CA LYS A 285 -24.06 -10.80 6.64
C LYS A 285 -24.50 -10.57 5.20
N LEU A 286 -25.61 -11.20 4.83
CA LEU A 286 -26.16 -11.15 3.48
C LEU A 286 -27.52 -10.44 3.47
N ILE A 287 -27.71 -9.57 2.50
CA ILE A 287 -29.01 -8.98 2.14
C ILE A 287 -29.35 -9.48 0.74
N ASP A 288 -30.57 -9.99 0.55
CA ASP A 288 -31.04 -10.33 -0.80
C ASP A 288 -31.13 -9.05 -1.65
N ALA A 289 -30.31 -8.99 -2.69
CA ALA A 289 -30.22 -7.82 -3.56
C ALA A 289 -31.52 -7.56 -4.33
N ASN A 290 -32.37 -8.58 -4.52
CA ASN A 290 -33.70 -8.44 -5.12
C ASN A 290 -34.76 -7.93 -4.13
N ASN A 291 -34.47 -8.04 -2.83
CA ASN A 291 -35.33 -7.60 -1.75
C ASN A 291 -34.54 -6.69 -0.77
N PRO A 292 -34.05 -5.53 -1.24
CA PRO A 292 -33.07 -4.71 -0.50
C PRO A 292 -33.63 -4.04 0.76
N LEU A 293 -34.93 -4.18 1.01
CA LEU A 293 -35.59 -3.72 2.22
C LEU A 293 -35.52 -4.74 3.37
N THR A 294 -35.08 -5.97 3.10
CA THR A 294 -34.91 -7.01 4.11
C THR A 294 -33.76 -6.70 5.06
N LYS A 295 -33.80 -7.30 6.26
CA LYS A 295 -32.71 -7.15 7.23
C LYS A 295 -31.53 -8.05 6.83
N PRO A 296 -30.28 -7.65 7.15
CA PRO A 296 -29.13 -8.53 6.97
C PRO A 296 -29.28 -9.83 7.76
N ILE A 297 -28.91 -10.95 7.13
CA ILE A 297 -28.91 -12.28 7.73
C ILE A 297 -27.46 -12.74 7.88
N SER A 298 -27.04 -13.13 9.09
CA SER A 298 -25.71 -13.71 9.29
C SER A 298 -25.56 -15.03 8.53
N PHE A 299 -24.44 -15.20 7.83
CA PHE A 299 -24.11 -16.43 7.11
C PHE A 299 -23.91 -17.61 8.07
N VAL A 300 -23.17 -17.37 9.16
CA VAL A 300 -22.99 -18.23 10.33
C VAL A 300 -22.79 -17.32 11.55
N SER A 301 -22.95 -17.84 12.76
CA SER A 301 -22.62 -17.08 13.98
C SER A 301 -21.14 -16.73 14.01
N ARG A 302 -20.83 -15.47 14.37
CA ARG A 302 -19.46 -14.99 14.61
C ARG A 302 -18.80 -15.83 15.70
N GLU A 303 -17.58 -16.27 15.44
CA GLU A 303 -16.76 -17.04 16.39
C GLU A 303 -15.34 -16.45 16.45
N PRO A 304 -14.81 -16.09 17.64
CA PRO A 304 -13.45 -15.56 17.75
C PRO A 304 -12.41 -16.51 17.16
N GLY A 305 -11.52 -15.99 16.32
CA GLY A 305 -10.46 -16.77 15.67
C GLY A 305 -10.95 -17.55 14.43
N HIS A 306 -12.22 -17.44 14.05
CA HIS A 306 -12.77 -18.07 12.85
C HIS A 306 -12.77 -17.08 11.69
N GLU A 307 -11.88 -17.31 10.73
CA GLU A 307 -11.82 -16.59 9.46
C GLU A 307 -12.53 -17.41 8.39
N TYR A 308 -13.36 -16.73 7.62
CA TYR A 308 -13.99 -17.33 6.46
C TYR A 308 -14.43 -16.28 5.44
N GLU A 309 -14.44 -16.70 4.19
CA GLU A 309 -14.95 -15.97 3.03
C GLU A 309 -16.02 -16.83 2.35
N VAL A 310 -17.01 -16.20 1.71
CA VAL A 310 -18.08 -16.91 1.00
C VAL A 310 -18.20 -16.44 -0.45
N VAL A 311 -18.21 -17.41 -1.36
CA VAL A 311 -18.48 -17.17 -2.79
C VAL A 311 -19.72 -17.96 -3.17
N ASP A 312 -20.71 -17.27 -3.74
CA ASP A 312 -21.97 -17.89 -4.13
C ASP A 312 -22.00 -18.24 -5.62
N VAL A 313 -22.37 -19.48 -5.93
CA VAL A 313 -22.53 -19.95 -7.31
C VAL A 313 -23.72 -20.89 -7.37
N ALA A 314 -24.63 -20.61 -8.30
CA ALA A 314 -25.86 -21.37 -8.48
C ALA A 314 -26.65 -21.52 -7.15
N ASP A 315 -26.84 -22.74 -6.67
CA ASP A 315 -27.60 -23.10 -5.47
C ASP A 315 -26.72 -23.32 -4.22
N LYS A 316 -25.42 -22.98 -4.29
CA LYS A 316 -24.45 -23.25 -3.23
C LYS A 316 -23.62 -22.03 -2.86
N PHE A 317 -23.01 -22.14 -1.68
CA PHE A 317 -21.86 -21.35 -1.28
C PHE A 317 -20.61 -22.23 -1.25
N PHE A 318 -19.50 -21.67 -1.71
CA PHE A 318 -18.14 -22.13 -1.41
C PHE A 318 -17.59 -21.27 -0.28
N ILE A 319 -16.91 -21.92 0.66
CA ILE A 319 -16.47 -21.29 1.91
C ILE A 319 -14.99 -21.61 2.09
N ARG A 320 -14.14 -20.61 1.87
CA ARG A 320 -12.74 -20.67 2.29
C ARG A 320 -12.72 -20.38 3.78
N THR A 321 -12.16 -21.27 4.60
CA THR A 321 -12.22 -21.10 6.06
C THR A 321 -11.04 -21.71 6.81
N ASN A 322 -10.64 -21.06 7.91
CA ASN A 322 -9.63 -21.58 8.85
C ASN A 322 -10.21 -22.53 9.92
N TRP A 323 -11.51 -22.83 9.88
CA TRP A 323 -12.15 -23.68 10.89
C TRP A 323 -11.41 -25.01 10.99
N GLN A 324 -10.73 -25.29 12.11
CA GLN A 324 -9.86 -26.47 12.32
C GLN A 324 -8.80 -26.69 11.20
N ALA A 325 -8.35 -25.61 10.56
CA ALA A 325 -7.47 -25.64 9.40
C ALA A 325 -6.64 -24.36 9.35
N GLU A 326 -5.46 -24.35 9.98
CA GLU A 326 -4.61 -23.14 10.08
C GLU A 326 -4.28 -22.56 8.69
N ASN A 327 -3.93 -23.41 7.72
CA ASN A 327 -3.70 -23.01 6.33
C ASN A 327 -4.96 -23.02 5.44
N PHE A 328 -6.11 -22.86 6.09
CA PHE A 328 -7.44 -22.86 5.51
C PHE A 328 -7.81 -24.17 4.79
N ARG A 329 -9.10 -24.33 4.53
CA ARG A 329 -9.69 -25.38 3.72
C ARG A 329 -10.85 -24.82 2.92
N LEU A 330 -11.23 -25.52 1.85
CA LEU A 330 -12.40 -25.17 1.06
C LEU A 330 -13.55 -26.10 1.40
N MET A 331 -14.66 -25.51 1.83
CA MET A 331 -15.91 -26.20 2.14
C MET A 331 -17.01 -25.73 1.18
N THR A 332 -18.13 -26.43 1.16
CA THR A 332 -19.34 -26.02 0.44
C THR A 332 -20.59 -26.35 1.24
N VAL A 333 -21.65 -25.57 1.04
CA VAL A 333 -22.97 -25.80 1.63
C VAL A 333 -24.06 -25.37 0.64
N ASP A 334 -25.18 -26.09 0.61
CA ASP A 334 -26.34 -25.67 -0.16
C ASP A 334 -26.96 -24.40 0.48
N LYS A 335 -27.44 -23.45 -0.33
CA LYS A 335 -28.01 -22.19 0.16
C LYS A 335 -29.14 -22.39 1.18
N SER A 336 -29.90 -23.49 1.06
CA SER A 336 -30.97 -23.85 2.00
C SER A 336 -30.48 -24.27 3.40
N HIS A 337 -29.19 -24.57 3.56
CA HIS A 337 -28.55 -24.96 4.81
C HIS A 337 -27.62 -23.86 5.35
N MET A 338 -27.74 -22.62 4.85
CA MET A 338 -27.06 -21.46 5.41
C MET A 338 -27.30 -21.35 6.92
N GLY A 339 -26.29 -20.93 7.67
CA GLY A 339 -26.33 -20.89 9.14
C GLY A 339 -25.98 -22.20 9.83
N ASN A 340 -25.97 -23.34 9.12
CA ASN A 340 -25.61 -24.63 9.69
C ASN A 340 -24.18 -25.06 9.32
N LYS A 341 -23.22 -24.73 10.19
CA LYS A 341 -21.81 -25.10 10.00
C LYS A 341 -21.57 -26.62 9.94
N GLU A 342 -22.39 -27.42 10.61
CA GLU A 342 -22.27 -28.89 10.57
C GLU A 342 -22.69 -29.49 9.21
N ALA A 343 -23.46 -28.74 8.41
CA ALA A 343 -23.84 -29.14 7.07
C ALA A 343 -22.75 -28.88 6.02
N TRP A 344 -21.65 -28.21 6.39
CA TRP A 344 -20.55 -27.91 5.49
C TRP A 344 -19.85 -29.19 5.06
N LYS A 345 -19.63 -29.33 3.75
CA LYS A 345 -18.96 -30.48 3.15
C LYS A 345 -17.60 -30.07 2.61
N GLU A 346 -16.59 -30.86 2.89
CA GLU A 346 -15.22 -30.57 2.44
C GLU A 346 -15.07 -30.75 0.93
N VAL A 347 -14.45 -29.75 0.29
CA VAL A 347 -14.12 -29.74 -1.14
C VAL A 347 -12.61 -29.90 -1.32
N ILE A 348 -11.83 -29.14 -0.56
CA ILE A 348 -10.37 -29.24 -0.50
C ILE A 348 -9.98 -29.32 0.98
N PRO A 349 -9.36 -30.43 1.43
CA PRO A 349 -8.94 -30.59 2.81
C PRO A 349 -7.80 -29.64 3.16
N HIS A 350 -7.67 -29.37 4.45
CA HIS A 350 -6.52 -28.67 5.03
C HIS A 350 -5.21 -29.39 4.68
N ARG A 351 -4.17 -28.62 4.35
CA ARG A 351 -2.80 -29.09 4.12
C ARG A 351 -1.84 -28.24 4.92
N VAL A 352 -0.98 -28.89 5.71
CA VAL A 352 -0.05 -28.20 6.62
C VAL A 352 0.99 -27.38 5.85
N ASP A 353 1.35 -27.79 4.65
CA ASP A 353 2.40 -27.20 3.81
C ASP A 353 1.87 -26.30 2.68
N THR A 354 0.55 -26.15 2.55
CA THR A 354 -0.09 -25.35 1.50
C THR A 354 -1.14 -24.43 2.07
N PHE A 355 -0.91 -23.13 1.99
CA PHE A 355 -1.87 -22.10 2.35
C PHE A 355 -2.88 -21.90 1.22
N LEU A 356 -4.16 -22.09 1.51
CA LEU A 356 -5.23 -21.72 0.59
C LEU A 356 -5.52 -20.23 0.80
N GLU A 357 -5.12 -19.40 -0.17
CA GLU A 357 -5.12 -17.94 -0.05
C GLU A 357 -6.40 -17.31 -0.59
N ASP A 358 -6.90 -17.80 -1.74
CA ASP A 358 -8.03 -17.19 -2.43
C ASP A 358 -8.77 -18.22 -3.31
N LEU A 359 -9.99 -17.87 -3.74
CA LEU A 359 -10.79 -18.65 -4.68
C LEU A 359 -11.59 -17.79 -5.66
N GLU A 360 -11.81 -18.33 -6.85
CA GLU A 360 -12.78 -17.82 -7.82
C GLU A 360 -13.66 -18.96 -8.30
N ALA A 361 -14.96 -18.69 -8.42
CA ALA A 361 -15.95 -19.72 -8.69
C ALA A 361 -16.76 -19.41 -9.94
N PHE A 362 -16.87 -20.43 -10.79
CA PHE A 362 -17.64 -20.45 -12.03
C PHE A 362 -18.68 -21.57 -11.93
N LYS A 363 -19.70 -21.55 -12.81
CA LYS A 363 -20.71 -22.63 -12.83
C LYS A 363 -20.11 -24.02 -13.03
N GLY A 364 -19.03 -24.12 -13.81
CA GLY A 364 -18.38 -25.40 -14.15
C GLY A 364 -17.05 -25.67 -13.46
N PHE A 365 -16.43 -24.66 -12.84
CA PHE A 365 -15.05 -24.69 -12.39
C PHE A 365 -14.85 -23.93 -11.08
N LEU A 366 -13.85 -24.34 -10.32
CA LEU A 366 -13.24 -23.57 -9.23
C LEU A 366 -11.79 -23.29 -9.60
N VAL A 367 -11.35 -22.09 -9.29
CA VAL A 367 -9.95 -21.67 -9.38
C VAL A 367 -9.51 -21.35 -7.97
N ILE A 368 -8.44 -21.99 -7.53
CA ILE A 368 -7.92 -21.84 -6.17
C ILE A 368 -6.51 -21.24 -6.29
N ALA A 369 -6.29 -20.12 -5.59
CA ALA A 369 -4.96 -19.58 -5.40
C ALA A 369 -4.40 -20.16 -4.08
N GLU A 370 -3.26 -20.84 -4.17
CA GLU A 370 -2.64 -21.47 -3.01
C GLU A 370 -1.12 -21.31 -3.02
N ARG A 371 -0.53 -21.11 -1.84
CA ARG A 371 0.92 -20.99 -1.67
C ARG A 371 1.51 -22.26 -1.11
N THR A 372 2.51 -22.79 -1.79
CA THR A 372 3.36 -23.88 -1.29
C THR A 372 4.82 -23.48 -1.39
N ASN A 373 5.57 -23.60 -0.30
CA ASN A 373 6.98 -23.20 -0.23
C ASN A 373 7.20 -21.75 -0.72
N GLY A 374 6.22 -20.87 -0.50
CA GLY A 374 6.18 -19.46 -0.89
C GLY A 374 6.18 -19.16 -2.38
N LEU A 375 5.61 -20.04 -3.18
CA LEU A 375 5.16 -19.71 -4.53
C LEU A 375 3.65 -19.79 -4.58
N LEU A 376 3.03 -18.73 -5.08
CA LEU A 376 1.61 -18.70 -5.40
C LEU A 376 1.34 -19.55 -6.65
N GLN A 377 0.36 -20.44 -6.56
CA GLN A 377 -0.03 -21.36 -7.61
C GLN A 377 -1.53 -21.24 -7.88
N LEU A 378 -1.93 -21.36 -9.14
CA LEU A 378 -3.34 -21.42 -9.53
C LEU A 378 -3.73 -22.86 -9.86
N ARG A 379 -4.65 -23.43 -9.07
CA ARG A 379 -5.23 -24.76 -9.26
C ARG A 379 -6.63 -24.64 -9.84
N ILE A 380 -6.85 -25.29 -10.98
CA ILE A 380 -8.14 -25.32 -11.66
C ILE A 380 -8.80 -26.65 -11.38
N ARG A 381 -10.01 -26.64 -10.84
CA ARG A 381 -10.80 -27.83 -10.52
C ARG A 381 -12.13 -27.81 -11.25
N GLN A 382 -12.42 -28.87 -12.01
CA GLN A 382 -13.70 -29.04 -12.69
C GLN A 382 -14.75 -29.60 -11.71
N LEU A 383 -15.91 -28.96 -11.61
CA LEU A 383 -16.94 -29.33 -10.64
C LEU A 383 -17.68 -30.63 -10.99
N SER A 384 -17.76 -31.00 -12.27
CA SER A 384 -18.54 -32.16 -12.72
C SER A 384 -17.93 -33.51 -12.35
N ASP A 385 -16.59 -33.60 -12.31
CA ASP A 385 -15.87 -34.86 -12.06
C ASP A 385 -14.70 -34.71 -11.07
N ASN A 386 -14.55 -33.54 -10.45
CA ASN A 386 -13.51 -33.21 -9.47
C ASN A 386 -12.07 -33.33 -9.98
N LYS A 387 -11.85 -33.44 -11.29
CA LYS A 387 -10.49 -33.40 -11.84
C LYS A 387 -9.90 -32.01 -11.70
N ASP A 388 -8.61 -31.96 -11.40
CA ASP A 388 -7.88 -30.71 -11.28
C ASP A 388 -6.52 -30.74 -11.98
N HIS A 389 -5.95 -29.55 -12.13
CA HIS A 389 -4.60 -29.32 -12.64
C HIS A 389 -4.09 -27.96 -12.18
N TYR A 390 -2.77 -27.81 -12.17
CA TYR A 390 -2.10 -26.54 -11.89
C TYR A 390 -1.75 -25.81 -13.19
N LEU A 391 -1.74 -24.49 -13.16
CA LEU A 391 -1.11 -23.67 -14.18
C LEU A 391 0.42 -23.73 -14.01
N ASP A 392 1.15 -23.86 -15.12
CA ASP A 392 2.60 -23.77 -15.16
C ASP A 392 3.04 -22.38 -15.67
N PHE A 393 3.91 -21.77 -14.88
CA PHE A 393 4.41 -20.40 -15.06
C PHE A 393 5.88 -20.35 -15.52
N GLY A 394 6.67 -21.41 -15.31
CA GLY A 394 8.01 -21.55 -15.89
C GLY A 394 9.16 -20.71 -15.28
N GLU A 395 8.92 -19.91 -14.23
CA GLU A 395 9.98 -19.13 -13.53
C GLU A 395 10.13 -19.54 -12.05
N PRO A 396 11.32 -19.38 -11.44
CA PRO A 396 11.59 -19.83 -10.06
C PRO A 396 11.05 -18.88 -8.97
N ALA A 397 10.83 -17.61 -9.30
CA ALA A 397 10.28 -16.59 -8.40
C ALA A 397 9.35 -15.70 -9.22
N TYR A 398 8.05 -15.84 -8.99
CA TYR A 398 6.98 -15.13 -9.70
C TYR A 398 5.81 -14.89 -8.75
N THR A 399 4.87 -14.07 -9.20
CA THR A 399 3.51 -13.99 -8.67
C THR A 399 2.51 -14.23 -9.79
N ALA A 400 1.38 -14.82 -9.44
CA ALA A 400 0.27 -15.08 -10.35
C ALA A 400 -1.03 -14.88 -9.59
N TYR A 401 -1.95 -14.09 -10.14
CA TYR A 401 -3.15 -13.68 -9.43
C TYR A 401 -4.40 -13.96 -10.27
N ILE A 402 -5.51 -14.20 -9.60
CA ILE A 402 -6.82 -14.28 -10.25
C ILE A 402 -7.16 -12.88 -10.75
N GLY A 403 -7.49 -12.76 -12.03
CA GLY A 403 -7.80 -11.49 -12.67
C GLY A 403 -9.28 -11.13 -12.54
N HIS A 404 -9.72 -10.16 -13.35
CA HIS A 404 -11.11 -9.73 -13.35
C HIS A 404 -12.01 -10.71 -14.12
N ASN A 405 -12.94 -11.36 -13.41
CA ASN A 405 -13.81 -12.42 -13.93
C ASN A 405 -15.28 -12.15 -13.57
N GLU A 406 -16.01 -11.37 -14.38
CA GLU A 406 -17.43 -11.01 -14.09
C GLU A 406 -18.44 -12.10 -14.50
N GLU A 407 -18.11 -12.93 -15.48
CA GLU A 407 -19.05 -13.94 -15.99
C GLU A 407 -18.96 -15.24 -15.18
N LEU A 408 -20.09 -15.71 -14.62
CA LEU A 408 -20.17 -17.00 -13.92
C LEU A 408 -20.20 -18.20 -14.86
N ASP A 409 -20.80 -18.03 -16.05
CA ASP A 409 -21.05 -19.11 -17.02
C ASP A 409 -20.05 -19.07 -18.17
N THR A 410 -18.77 -19.26 -17.82
CA THR A 410 -17.66 -19.25 -18.77
C THR A 410 -16.68 -20.37 -18.46
N GLU A 411 -15.95 -20.79 -19.48
CA GLU A 411 -14.81 -21.70 -19.36
C GLU A 411 -13.48 -20.94 -19.36
N ILE A 412 -13.51 -19.61 -19.45
CA ILE A 412 -12.34 -18.76 -19.54
C ILE A 412 -12.06 -18.16 -18.16
N LEU A 413 -10.89 -18.49 -17.62
CA LEU A 413 -10.30 -17.78 -16.49
C LEU A 413 -9.42 -16.66 -17.04
N ARG A 414 -9.66 -15.43 -16.59
CA ARG A 414 -8.66 -14.36 -16.67
C ARG A 414 -7.74 -14.40 -15.47
N PHE A 415 -6.44 -14.44 -15.70
CA PHE A 415 -5.43 -14.38 -14.65
C PHE A 415 -4.27 -13.46 -15.05
N GLY A 416 -3.58 -12.93 -14.07
CA GLY A 416 -2.37 -12.13 -14.27
C GLY A 416 -1.12 -12.84 -13.80
N TYR A 417 0.02 -12.42 -14.33
CA TYR A 417 1.32 -13.01 -14.07
C TYR A 417 2.44 -11.98 -14.16
N SER A 418 3.37 -12.02 -13.21
CA SER A 418 4.58 -11.20 -13.23
C SER A 418 5.73 -11.92 -12.52
N SER A 419 6.97 -11.54 -12.85
CA SER A 419 8.16 -12.00 -12.13
C SER A 419 9.13 -10.84 -11.95
N LEU A 420 10.22 -11.01 -11.19
CA LEU A 420 11.25 -9.96 -11.11
C LEU A 420 11.90 -9.63 -12.47
N THR A 421 11.72 -10.48 -13.49
CA THR A 421 12.29 -10.31 -14.84
C THR A 421 11.28 -10.22 -15.96
N THR A 422 9.99 -10.48 -15.69
CA THR A 422 8.92 -10.51 -16.69
C THR A 422 7.84 -9.48 -16.35
N PRO A 423 7.62 -8.45 -17.20
CA PRO A 423 6.56 -7.47 -17.02
C PRO A 423 5.18 -8.10 -16.83
N ASP A 424 4.31 -7.39 -16.11
CA ASP A 424 2.95 -7.84 -15.83
C ASP A 424 2.23 -8.23 -17.14
N SER A 425 1.52 -9.34 -17.07
CA SER A 425 0.91 -9.98 -18.23
C SER A 425 -0.45 -10.54 -17.86
N VAL A 426 -1.45 -10.24 -18.68
CA VAL A 426 -2.82 -10.71 -18.52
C VAL A 426 -3.11 -11.80 -19.56
N PHE A 427 -3.64 -12.92 -19.10
CA PHE A 427 -3.95 -14.07 -19.92
C PHE A 427 -5.42 -14.47 -19.77
N ASP A 428 -6.00 -14.95 -20.87
CA ASP A 428 -7.20 -15.77 -20.83
C ASP A 428 -6.77 -17.25 -20.91
N TYR A 429 -7.33 -18.07 -20.05
CA TYR A 429 -7.08 -19.51 -19.96
C TYR A 429 -8.38 -20.27 -20.10
N ASN A 430 -8.51 -21.07 -21.16
CA ASN A 430 -9.61 -22.00 -21.25
C ASN A 430 -9.38 -23.17 -20.29
N MET A 431 -10.16 -23.20 -19.20
CA MET A 431 -10.05 -24.16 -18.10
C MET A 431 -10.31 -25.61 -18.54
N ARG A 432 -11.00 -25.82 -19.67
CA ARG A 432 -11.28 -27.15 -20.23
C ARG A 432 -10.18 -27.62 -21.19
N THR A 433 -9.88 -26.83 -22.21
CA THR A 433 -8.93 -27.19 -23.27
C THR A 433 -7.48 -26.93 -22.88
N ARG A 434 -7.26 -26.17 -21.80
CA ARG A 434 -5.96 -25.71 -21.29
C ARG A 434 -5.22 -24.78 -22.24
N GLN A 435 -5.94 -24.18 -23.19
CA GLN A 435 -5.38 -23.17 -24.07
C GLN A 435 -5.14 -21.88 -23.29
N LYS A 436 -3.89 -21.43 -23.26
CA LYS A 436 -3.44 -20.15 -22.68
C LYS A 436 -3.23 -19.12 -23.78
N THR A 437 -3.88 -17.97 -23.67
CA THR A 437 -3.80 -16.85 -24.63
C THR A 437 -3.32 -15.60 -23.91
N LEU A 438 -2.17 -15.05 -24.32
CA LEU A 438 -1.70 -13.75 -23.84
C LEU A 438 -2.57 -12.65 -24.45
N LEU A 439 -3.16 -11.81 -23.61
CA LEU A 439 -4.00 -10.70 -24.04
C LEU A 439 -3.24 -9.37 -24.03
N LYS A 440 -2.46 -9.15 -22.97
CA LYS A 440 -1.61 -7.98 -22.79
C LYS A 440 -0.38 -8.36 -22.00
N GLN A 441 0.74 -7.77 -22.36
CA GLN A 441 1.91 -7.67 -21.52
C GLN A 441 2.31 -6.19 -21.47
N ASP A 442 2.61 -5.69 -20.29
CA ASP A 442 3.02 -4.30 -20.10
C ASP A 442 4.27 -4.02 -20.93
N LYS A 443 4.17 -2.97 -21.74
CA LYS A 443 5.24 -2.57 -22.66
C LYS A 443 6.20 -1.66 -21.91
N VAL A 444 7.44 -2.14 -21.75
CA VAL A 444 8.53 -1.36 -21.17
C VAL A 444 9.28 -0.65 -22.30
N ILE A 445 9.10 0.66 -22.41
CA ILE A 445 9.75 1.48 -23.44
C ILE A 445 11.27 1.55 -23.19
N GLY A 446 12.04 1.57 -24.28
CA GLY A 446 13.49 1.68 -24.27
C GLY A 446 14.20 0.34 -24.49
N ALA A 447 15.33 0.15 -23.81
CA ALA A 447 16.26 -0.94 -24.07
C ALA A 447 16.01 -2.21 -23.23
N PHE A 448 14.92 -2.25 -22.46
CA PHE A 448 14.61 -3.38 -21.59
C PHE A 448 14.50 -4.68 -22.41
N LYS A 449 15.20 -5.71 -21.94
CA LYS A 449 15.06 -7.09 -22.40
C LYS A 449 15.15 -7.99 -21.19
N PRO A 450 14.18 -8.90 -20.94
CA PRO A 450 14.26 -9.85 -19.82
C PRO A 450 15.58 -10.61 -19.76
N SER A 451 16.15 -10.93 -20.94
CA SER A 451 17.43 -11.65 -21.06
C SER A 451 18.63 -10.96 -20.41
N LEU A 452 18.56 -9.65 -20.13
CA LEU A 452 19.62 -8.86 -19.49
C LEU A 452 19.63 -8.99 -17.97
N TYR A 453 18.61 -9.60 -17.38
CA TYR A 453 18.43 -9.70 -15.94
C TYR A 453 18.37 -11.17 -15.53
N GLN A 454 18.67 -11.43 -14.27
CA GLN A 454 18.60 -12.76 -13.68
C GLN A 454 17.95 -12.64 -12.30
N SER A 455 16.98 -13.52 -12.05
CA SER A 455 16.36 -13.70 -10.74
C SER A 455 16.86 -14.99 -10.08
N GLU A 456 16.94 -14.96 -8.74
CA GLU A 456 17.27 -16.13 -7.92
C GLU A 456 16.30 -16.23 -6.74
N ARG A 457 16.07 -17.45 -6.27
CA ARG A 457 15.38 -17.73 -5.02
C ARG A 457 16.30 -18.48 -4.09
N LEU A 458 16.49 -17.96 -2.88
CA LEU A 458 17.35 -18.54 -1.85
C LEU A 458 16.52 -18.95 -0.63
N MET A 459 17.06 -19.87 0.16
CA MET A 459 16.58 -20.21 1.49
C MET A 459 17.70 -19.91 2.50
N VAL A 460 17.54 -18.85 3.27
CA VAL A 460 18.53 -18.38 4.24
C VAL A 460 18.20 -18.94 5.62
N SER A 461 19.21 -19.37 6.37
CA SER A 461 18.98 -19.82 7.75
C SER A 461 19.03 -18.63 8.70
N ALA A 462 17.91 -18.35 9.38
CA ALA A 462 17.88 -17.42 10.50
C ALA A 462 18.62 -18.01 11.71
N ARG A 463 18.89 -17.18 12.72
CA ARG A 463 19.61 -17.56 13.94
C ARG A 463 18.97 -18.69 14.76
N ASP A 464 17.68 -18.90 14.60
CA ASP A 464 16.93 -20.00 15.23
C ASP A 464 16.84 -21.26 14.36
N GLY A 465 17.49 -21.27 13.19
CA GLY A 465 17.49 -22.38 12.24
C GLY A 465 16.37 -22.33 11.20
N THR A 466 15.41 -21.43 11.33
CA THR A 466 14.30 -21.24 10.38
C THR A 466 14.82 -20.88 8.99
N LYS A 467 14.21 -21.41 7.93
CA LYS A 467 14.57 -21.11 6.53
C LYS A 467 13.72 -19.96 5.99
N VAL A 468 14.30 -18.77 5.96
CA VAL A 468 13.69 -17.55 5.42
C VAL A 468 13.89 -17.51 3.91
N PRO A 469 12.83 -17.50 3.08
CA PRO A 469 12.96 -17.36 1.64
C PRO A 469 13.46 -15.95 1.27
N VAL A 470 14.22 -15.84 0.18
CA VAL A 470 14.66 -14.55 -0.38
C VAL A 470 14.55 -14.59 -1.89
N SER A 471 13.92 -13.58 -2.50
CA SER A 471 13.90 -13.39 -3.95
C SER A 471 14.87 -12.28 -4.33
N LEU A 472 15.75 -12.52 -5.30
CA LEU A 472 16.73 -11.55 -5.77
C LEU A 472 16.59 -11.28 -7.25
N VAL A 473 16.96 -10.08 -7.67
CA VAL A 473 17.16 -9.74 -9.08
C VAL A 473 18.35 -8.80 -9.25
N TYR A 474 19.10 -9.02 -10.31
CA TYR A 474 20.26 -8.22 -10.67
C TYR A 474 20.48 -8.27 -12.19
N ARG A 475 21.26 -7.30 -12.70
CA ARG A 475 21.67 -7.28 -14.10
C ARG A 475 22.73 -8.36 -14.37
N LYS A 476 22.57 -9.12 -15.45
CA LYS A 476 23.56 -10.12 -15.88
C LYS A 476 24.92 -9.46 -16.14
N GLY A 477 25.98 -10.21 -15.84
CA GLY A 477 27.33 -9.67 -15.71
C GLY A 477 27.73 -9.39 -14.26
N PHE A 478 26.76 -9.40 -13.33
CA PHE A 478 26.98 -9.48 -11.89
C PHE A 478 27.98 -10.59 -11.53
N ARG A 479 28.88 -10.30 -10.59
CA ARG A 479 29.81 -11.25 -10.00
C ARG A 479 29.76 -11.12 -8.48
N ARG A 480 29.55 -12.24 -7.78
CA ARG A 480 29.63 -12.25 -6.33
C ARG A 480 30.99 -11.71 -5.87
N GLN A 481 30.99 -11.00 -4.74
CA GLN A 481 32.18 -10.39 -4.11
C GLN A 481 32.84 -9.27 -4.92
N ALA A 482 32.22 -8.77 -6.00
CA ALA A 482 32.75 -7.67 -6.79
C ALA A 482 32.42 -6.27 -6.24
N GLY A 483 31.95 -6.17 -4.99
CA GLY A 483 31.68 -4.90 -4.32
C GLY A 483 30.36 -4.22 -4.73
N HIS A 484 29.38 -4.97 -5.23
CA HIS A 484 28.08 -4.43 -5.65
C HIS A 484 27.32 -3.80 -4.47
N PRO A 485 26.59 -2.68 -4.68
CA PRO A 485 25.57 -2.22 -3.74
C PRO A 485 24.43 -3.22 -3.64
N LEU A 486 23.87 -3.39 -2.44
CA LEU A 486 22.69 -4.21 -2.18
C LEU A 486 21.58 -3.34 -1.62
N LEU A 487 20.39 -3.38 -2.23
CA LEU A 487 19.15 -2.84 -1.65
C LEU A 487 18.24 -4.01 -1.26
N ILE A 488 17.94 -4.13 0.03
CA ILE A 488 17.04 -5.15 0.59
C ILE A 488 15.73 -4.52 1.05
N TYR A 489 14.60 -5.09 0.63
CA TYR A 489 13.25 -4.64 0.99
C TYR A 489 12.54 -5.68 1.86
N GLY A 490 11.73 -5.23 2.81
CA GLY A 490 10.93 -6.09 3.70
C GLY A 490 9.68 -5.40 4.26
N TYR A 491 8.69 -6.22 4.64
CA TYR A 491 7.42 -5.78 5.23
C TYR A 491 7.10 -6.54 6.53
N GLY A 492 6.67 -7.81 6.43
CA GLY A 492 6.63 -8.75 7.55
C GLY A 492 5.56 -8.48 8.62
N ALA A 493 4.34 -8.10 8.24
CA ALA A 493 3.21 -7.88 9.14
C ALA A 493 1.86 -8.20 8.46
N TYR A 494 0.82 -8.40 9.27
CA TYR A 494 -0.58 -8.64 8.87
C TYR A 494 -0.82 -9.87 7.98
N GLY A 495 0.19 -10.73 7.83
CA GLY A 495 0.15 -11.82 6.86
C GLY A 495 0.35 -11.39 5.41
N SER A 496 0.63 -10.12 5.14
CA SER A 496 0.90 -9.63 3.78
C SER A 496 2.15 -10.31 3.20
N SER A 497 1.96 -11.08 2.13
CA SER A 497 3.05 -11.76 1.40
C SER A 497 3.81 -10.78 0.50
N LEU A 498 5.14 -10.93 0.41
CA LEU A 498 5.99 -10.03 -0.35
C LEU A 498 6.27 -10.58 -1.75
N ASP A 499 5.32 -10.42 -2.66
CA ASP A 499 5.38 -11.09 -3.96
C ASP A 499 6.48 -10.56 -4.91
N PRO A 500 7.20 -11.45 -5.63
CA PRO A 500 8.29 -11.07 -6.54
C PRO A 500 7.77 -10.61 -7.92
N PHE A 501 7.25 -9.38 -8.01
CA PHE A 501 6.72 -8.79 -9.25
C PHE A 501 7.71 -7.86 -9.98
N PHE A 502 7.44 -7.60 -11.26
CA PHE A 502 8.23 -6.70 -12.11
C PHE A 502 7.98 -5.23 -11.78
N SER A 503 9.05 -4.45 -11.66
CA SER A 503 8.96 -3.00 -11.58
C SER A 503 9.89 -2.38 -12.61
N SER A 504 9.34 -1.57 -13.53
CA SER A 504 10.11 -0.84 -14.53
C SER A 504 11.01 0.23 -13.90
N ALA A 505 10.58 0.83 -12.79
CA ALA A 505 11.39 1.78 -12.02
C ALA A 505 12.63 1.13 -11.40
N ARG A 506 12.50 -0.10 -10.90
CA ARG A 506 13.62 -0.88 -10.33
C ARG A 506 14.77 -1.01 -11.32
N LEU A 507 14.53 -0.98 -12.63
CA LEU A 507 15.57 -1.01 -13.65
C LEU A 507 16.60 0.10 -13.48
N SER A 508 16.22 1.29 -12.99
CA SER A 508 17.18 2.37 -12.72
C SER A 508 18.22 2.02 -11.65
N LEU A 509 17.91 1.11 -10.73
CA LEU A 509 18.87 0.54 -9.78
C LEU A 509 19.69 -0.58 -10.43
N LEU A 510 19.01 -1.53 -11.08
CA LEU A 510 19.65 -2.72 -11.66
C LEU A 510 20.65 -2.35 -12.77
N ASP A 511 20.32 -1.35 -13.59
CA ASP A 511 21.19 -0.85 -14.65
C ASP A 511 22.46 -0.19 -14.13
N ARG A 512 22.46 0.26 -12.87
CA ARG A 512 23.60 0.83 -12.14
C ARG A 512 24.32 -0.20 -11.25
N GLY A 513 24.01 -1.49 -11.44
CA GLY A 513 24.71 -2.58 -10.79
C GLY A 513 24.30 -2.85 -9.34
N VAL A 514 23.20 -2.24 -8.87
CA VAL A 514 22.59 -2.56 -7.58
C VAL A 514 21.93 -3.93 -7.65
N VAL A 515 22.18 -4.77 -6.64
CA VAL A 515 21.43 -6.02 -6.42
C VAL A 515 20.19 -5.68 -5.60
N TYR A 516 19.03 -6.12 -6.05
CA TYR A 516 17.77 -5.91 -5.33
C TYR A 516 17.29 -7.24 -4.73
N ALA A 517 16.93 -7.22 -3.44
CA ALA A 517 16.47 -8.39 -2.70
C ALA A 517 15.15 -8.12 -1.96
N LEU A 518 14.25 -9.10 -2.00
CA LEU A 518 13.03 -9.17 -1.19
C LEU A 518 13.25 -10.20 -0.09
N ALA A 519 13.18 -9.77 1.17
CA ALA A 519 13.27 -10.66 2.33
C ALA A 519 11.87 -11.05 2.82
N HIS A 520 11.52 -12.32 2.63
CA HIS A 520 10.20 -12.88 2.96
C HIS A 520 10.15 -13.27 4.45
N VAL A 521 10.36 -12.28 5.32
CA VAL A 521 10.50 -12.45 6.78
C VAL A 521 9.20 -12.92 7.44
N ARG A 522 9.30 -13.54 8.62
CA ARG A 522 8.11 -13.89 9.42
C ARG A 522 7.23 -12.68 9.69
N GLY A 523 5.92 -12.92 9.79
CA GLY A 523 4.88 -11.88 9.89
C GLY A 523 4.16 -11.62 8.56
N GLY A 524 4.69 -12.08 7.42
CA GLY A 524 3.90 -12.32 6.21
C GLY A 524 3.34 -13.75 6.17
N GLU A 525 2.56 -14.10 5.14
CA GLU A 525 2.06 -15.46 4.88
C GLU A 525 2.81 -16.16 3.72
N ASP A 526 4.04 -15.72 3.42
CA ASP A 526 4.84 -16.30 2.34
C ASP A 526 5.00 -17.82 2.49
N LEU A 527 5.08 -18.35 3.72
CA LEU A 527 5.11 -19.80 3.97
C LEU A 527 3.80 -20.34 4.59
N GLY A 528 2.71 -19.58 4.52
CA GLY A 528 1.40 -19.88 5.09
C GLY A 528 1.13 -19.24 6.45
N ARG A 529 -0.02 -19.53 7.05
CA ARG A 529 -0.53 -18.86 8.25
C ARG A 529 0.43 -18.96 9.44
N GLN A 530 1.08 -20.10 9.62
CA GLN A 530 2.08 -20.28 10.67
C GLN A 530 3.29 -19.33 10.54
N TRP A 531 3.60 -18.86 9.33
CA TRP A 531 4.67 -17.88 9.08
C TRP A 531 4.31 -16.50 9.62
N TYR A 532 3.03 -16.13 9.51
CA TYR A 532 2.47 -14.90 10.06
C TYR A 532 2.39 -14.97 11.59
N GLU A 533 1.84 -16.06 12.13
CA GLU A 533 1.77 -16.30 13.58
C GLU A 533 3.16 -16.25 14.25
N ALA A 534 4.19 -16.69 13.55
CA ALA A 534 5.58 -16.65 14.00
C ALA A 534 6.25 -15.28 13.91
N GLY A 535 5.55 -14.22 13.47
CA GLY A 535 6.08 -12.85 13.35
C GLY A 535 5.14 -11.75 13.83
N ARG A 536 4.20 -12.08 14.72
CA ARG A 536 3.27 -11.13 15.36
C ARG A 536 3.20 -11.34 16.86
N LEU A 537 2.55 -10.42 17.60
CA LEU A 537 2.42 -10.48 19.06
C LEU A 537 3.79 -10.77 19.72
N ASP A 538 3.85 -11.73 20.64
CA ASP A 538 5.05 -12.17 21.37
C ASP A 538 6.15 -12.80 20.48
N ASN A 539 5.90 -12.92 19.18
CA ASN A 539 6.89 -13.38 18.19
C ASN A 539 7.39 -12.25 17.27
N LYS A 540 6.92 -11.01 17.44
CA LYS A 540 7.23 -9.92 16.49
C LYS A 540 8.72 -9.66 16.24
N LEU A 541 9.57 -9.91 17.24
CA LEU A 541 11.02 -9.78 17.10
C LEU A 541 11.61 -10.67 15.98
N ASN A 542 10.92 -11.75 15.61
CA ASN A 542 11.35 -12.63 14.53
C ASN A 542 11.41 -11.92 13.18
N SER A 543 10.48 -11.00 12.87
CA SER A 543 10.52 -10.22 11.61
C SER A 543 11.84 -9.46 11.49
N PHE A 544 12.27 -8.79 12.57
CA PHE A 544 13.50 -8.00 12.61
C PHE A 544 14.74 -8.90 12.57
N ASN A 545 14.73 -10.00 13.31
CA ASN A 545 15.82 -10.96 13.35
C ASN A 545 16.04 -11.62 11.99
N ASP A 546 14.97 -12.05 11.32
CA ASP A 546 15.01 -12.61 9.97
C ASP A 546 15.62 -11.62 8.99
N PHE A 547 15.19 -10.36 9.02
CA PHE A 547 15.71 -9.33 8.12
C PHE A 547 17.22 -9.10 8.31
N ILE A 548 17.67 -9.02 9.57
CA ILE A 548 19.09 -8.88 9.93
C ILE A 548 19.89 -10.10 9.49
N ASP A 549 19.37 -11.31 9.72
CA ASP A 549 20.07 -12.56 9.40
C ASP A 549 20.15 -12.78 7.88
N VAL A 550 19.09 -12.43 7.13
CA VAL A 550 19.09 -12.38 5.67
C VAL A 550 20.14 -11.40 5.16
N THR A 551 20.18 -10.18 5.70
CA THR A 551 21.16 -9.16 5.31
C THR A 551 22.59 -9.67 5.49
N ARG A 552 22.91 -10.21 6.67
CA ARG A 552 24.23 -10.80 6.97
C ARG A 552 24.58 -11.93 6.03
N TYR A 553 23.63 -12.81 5.73
CA TYR A 553 23.85 -13.90 4.79
C TYR A 553 24.17 -13.37 3.39
N LEU A 554 23.36 -12.44 2.85
CA LEU A 554 23.56 -11.90 1.51
C LEU A 554 24.93 -11.23 1.35
N VAL A 555 25.37 -10.47 2.35
CA VAL A 555 26.72 -9.89 2.40
C VAL A 555 27.79 -10.98 2.41
N SER A 556 27.67 -11.97 3.32
CA SER A 556 28.66 -13.05 3.43
C SER A 556 28.76 -13.92 2.17
N ALA A 557 27.63 -14.11 1.47
CA ALA A 557 27.55 -14.84 0.21
C ALA A 557 28.02 -13.99 -0.99
N GLY A 558 28.37 -12.73 -0.77
CA GLY A 558 28.94 -11.83 -1.77
C GLY A 558 27.91 -11.18 -2.70
N TYR A 559 26.63 -11.09 -2.33
CA TYR A 559 25.62 -10.36 -3.10
C TYR A 559 25.72 -8.84 -2.94
N GLY A 560 26.21 -8.37 -1.79
CA GLY A 560 26.47 -6.96 -1.52
C GLY A 560 27.80 -6.77 -0.80
N ALA A 561 28.42 -5.60 -0.96
CA ALA A 561 29.56 -5.20 -0.13
C ALA A 561 29.08 -4.86 1.29
N ALA A 562 29.85 -5.24 2.31
CA ALA A 562 29.48 -5.03 3.71
C ALA A 562 29.29 -3.56 4.10
N ASP A 563 30.00 -2.65 3.42
CA ASP A 563 29.93 -1.20 3.59
C ASP A 563 28.97 -0.51 2.60
N ASN A 564 28.23 -1.28 1.80
CA ASN A 564 27.37 -0.76 0.73
C ASN A 564 25.99 -1.47 0.67
N VAL A 565 25.36 -1.63 1.83
CA VAL A 565 24.02 -2.22 1.98
C VAL A 565 23.00 -1.16 2.33
N PHE A 566 21.83 -1.21 1.69
CA PHE A 566 20.70 -0.33 1.94
C PHE A 566 19.47 -1.15 2.30
N ALA A 567 18.65 -0.64 3.20
CA ALA A 567 17.35 -1.24 3.54
C ALA A 567 16.20 -0.29 3.21
N MET A 568 15.06 -0.86 2.84
CA MET A 568 13.85 -0.10 2.50
C MET A 568 12.59 -0.83 2.97
N GLY A 569 11.60 -0.08 3.44
CA GLY A 569 10.31 -0.63 3.88
C GLY A 569 9.33 0.47 4.26
N GLY A 570 8.05 0.25 3.96
CA GLY A 570 6.99 1.23 4.18
C GLY A 570 5.89 0.78 5.14
N SER A 571 5.24 1.72 5.84
CA SER A 571 4.16 1.45 6.79
C SER A 571 4.63 0.53 7.93
N ALA A 572 4.08 -0.68 8.09
CA ALA A 572 4.64 -1.71 8.99
C ALA A 572 6.03 -2.24 8.56
N GLY A 573 6.38 -2.16 7.28
CA GLY A 573 7.77 -2.27 6.83
C GLY A 573 8.66 -1.12 7.32
N GLY A 574 8.07 0.04 7.61
CA GLY A 574 8.75 1.15 8.28
C GLY A 574 9.02 0.88 9.77
N LEU A 575 8.13 0.14 10.45
CA LEU A 575 8.43 -0.45 11.78
C LEU A 575 9.65 -1.36 11.71
N LEU A 576 9.70 -2.26 10.70
CA LEU A 576 10.87 -3.10 10.43
C LEU A 576 12.14 -2.25 10.27
N MET A 577 12.09 -1.19 9.46
CA MET A 577 13.23 -0.27 9.27
C MET A 577 13.67 0.40 10.57
N GLY A 578 12.73 0.93 11.36
CA GLY A 578 13.02 1.58 12.63
C GLY A 578 13.63 0.64 13.66
N ALA A 579 13.15 -0.60 13.73
CA ALA A 579 13.69 -1.62 14.64
C ALA A 579 15.12 -2.02 14.25
N VAL A 580 15.39 -2.30 12.96
CA VAL A 580 16.74 -2.72 12.54
C VAL A 580 17.76 -1.58 12.59
N ALA A 581 17.32 -0.32 12.44
CA ALA A 581 18.15 0.86 12.67
C ALA A 581 18.61 0.95 14.14
N ASN A 582 17.81 0.49 15.10
CA ASN A 582 18.21 0.41 16.50
C ASN A 582 19.07 -0.83 16.79
N MET A 583 18.69 -1.99 16.25
CA MET A 583 19.27 -3.29 16.62
C MET A 583 20.58 -3.64 15.92
N ALA A 584 20.77 -3.21 14.69
CA ALA A 584 21.95 -3.52 13.88
C ALA A 584 22.28 -2.38 12.89
N PRO A 585 22.43 -1.11 13.36
CA PRO A 585 22.71 0.03 12.49
C PRO A 585 23.97 -0.14 11.65
N GLU A 586 24.95 -0.91 12.15
CA GLU A 586 26.25 -1.13 11.49
C GLU A 586 26.15 -1.92 10.18
N LEU A 587 25.03 -2.62 9.94
CA LEU A 587 24.83 -3.40 8.73
C LEU A 587 24.45 -2.53 7.52
N TYR A 588 24.00 -1.30 7.74
CA TYR A 588 23.38 -0.49 6.70
C TYR A 588 24.17 0.79 6.46
N ARG A 589 24.50 1.06 5.21
CA ARG A 589 25.03 2.33 4.74
C ARG A 589 23.95 3.41 4.70
N GLY A 590 22.73 3.01 4.36
CA GLY A 590 21.55 3.86 4.40
C GLY A 590 20.23 3.10 4.53
N ILE A 591 19.19 3.77 5.02
CA ILE A 591 17.83 3.22 5.18
C ILE A 591 16.81 4.21 4.59
N VAL A 592 15.86 3.71 3.83
CA VAL A 592 14.66 4.44 3.40
C VAL A 592 13.46 3.89 4.18
N ALA A 593 12.80 4.73 4.97
CA ALA A 593 11.64 4.34 5.77
C ALA A 593 10.43 5.15 5.33
N GLU A 594 9.52 4.50 4.61
CA GLU A 594 8.35 5.15 4.01
C GLU A 594 7.18 5.14 5.00
N VAL A 595 6.57 6.30 5.28
CA VAL A 595 5.41 6.44 6.20
C VAL A 595 5.48 5.51 7.43
N PRO A 596 6.57 5.53 8.24
CA PRO A 596 6.92 4.39 9.07
C PRO A 596 6.21 4.37 10.43
N PHE A 597 5.64 3.23 10.82
CA PHE A 597 5.02 3.02 12.14
C PHE A 597 6.11 2.86 13.21
N VAL A 598 6.41 3.92 13.98
CA VAL A 598 7.63 3.99 14.82
C VAL A 598 7.39 4.41 16.26
N ASP A 599 6.24 4.98 16.59
CA ASP A 599 5.84 5.31 17.97
C ASP A 599 4.85 4.27 18.52
N VAL A 600 5.15 3.00 18.27
CA VAL A 600 4.28 1.84 18.47
C VAL A 600 3.64 1.86 19.86
N LEU A 601 4.44 2.01 20.92
CA LEU A 601 3.93 1.91 22.28
C LEU A 601 2.95 3.05 22.62
N THR A 602 3.25 4.28 22.22
CA THR A 602 2.39 5.43 22.52
C THR A 602 1.12 5.39 21.67
N THR A 603 1.22 5.05 20.39
CA THR A 603 0.08 4.90 19.49
C THR A 603 -0.86 3.78 19.95
N MET A 604 -0.32 2.60 20.28
CA MET A 604 -1.13 1.44 20.70
C MET A 604 -1.78 1.62 22.09
N LEU A 605 -1.36 2.61 22.88
CA LEU A 605 -2.02 2.99 24.14
C LEU A 605 -3.20 3.95 23.93
N ASP A 606 -3.43 4.46 22.72
CA ASP A 606 -4.46 5.46 22.44
C ASP A 606 -5.48 4.98 21.40
N GLU A 607 -6.63 4.52 21.88
CA GLU A 607 -7.78 4.06 21.08
C GLU A 607 -8.43 5.16 20.23
N THR A 608 -8.04 6.43 20.40
CA THR A 608 -8.58 7.54 19.60
C THR A 608 -7.90 7.68 18.24
N ILE A 609 -6.73 7.06 18.07
CA ILE A 609 -6.00 7.03 16.81
C ILE A 609 -6.61 5.94 15.91
N PRO A 610 -6.80 6.20 14.60
CA PRO A 610 -7.22 5.17 13.66
C PRO A 610 -6.35 3.92 13.74
N LEU A 611 -6.93 2.76 13.45
CA LEU A 611 -6.32 1.43 13.48
C LEU A 611 -5.99 0.83 14.86
N THR A 612 -5.64 1.61 15.88
CA THR A 612 -5.13 1.11 17.18
C THR A 612 -5.87 -0.11 17.72
N THR A 613 -7.20 -0.08 17.76
CA THR A 613 -7.99 -1.18 18.35
C THR A 613 -7.97 -2.44 17.50
N ASN A 614 -8.05 -2.30 16.17
CA ASN A 614 -7.93 -3.42 15.23
C ASN A 614 -6.54 -4.08 15.32
N GLU A 615 -5.50 -3.29 15.56
CA GLU A 615 -4.12 -3.78 15.61
C GLU A 615 -3.73 -4.45 16.95
N TYR A 616 -4.63 -4.52 17.94
CA TYR A 616 -4.37 -5.25 19.18
C TYR A 616 -4.09 -6.73 18.95
N GLU A 617 -4.72 -7.34 17.95
CA GLU A 617 -4.46 -8.72 17.56
C GLU A 617 -3.19 -8.88 16.72
N GLU A 618 -2.57 -7.79 16.24
CA GLU A 618 -1.30 -7.81 15.50
C GLU A 618 -0.10 -7.62 16.44
N TRP A 619 -0.09 -6.53 17.21
CA TRP A 619 1.06 -6.13 18.05
C TRP A 619 0.90 -6.51 19.52
N GLY A 620 -0.35 -6.64 19.98
CA GLY A 620 -0.73 -6.76 21.39
C GLY A 620 -1.38 -5.49 21.92
N ASN A 621 -2.18 -5.62 22.97
CA ASN A 621 -2.79 -4.46 23.65
C ASN A 621 -1.92 -4.03 24.84
N PRO A 622 -1.17 -2.91 24.76
CA PRO A 622 -0.27 -2.47 25.83
C PRO A 622 -0.99 -1.96 27.10
N HIS A 623 -2.33 -1.96 27.14
CA HIS A 623 -3.07 -1.87 28.40
C HIS A 623 -2.89 -3.12 29.26
N ASP A 624 -2.46 -4.24 28.68
CA ASP A 624 -1.91 -5.38 29.41
C ASP A 624 -0.41 -5.18 29.67
N ARG A 625 0.08 -5.60 30.85
CA ARG A 625 1.46 -5.37 31.27
C ARG A 625 2.46 -6.15 30.42
N HIS A 626 2.13 -7.39 30.05
CA HIS A 626 3.02 -8.23 29.25
C HIS A 626 3.20 -7.66 27.85
N ALA A 627 2.08 -7.34 27.17
CA ALA A 627 2.11 -6.70 25.87
C ALA A 627 2.83 -5.34 25.91
N TYR A 628 2.62 -4.54 26.96
CA TYR A 628 3.36 -3.28 27.16
C TYR A 628 4.88 -3.50 27.16
N GLU A 629 5.36 -4.44 27.99
CA GLU A 629 6.80 -4.72 28.11
C GLU A 629 7.39 -5.28 26.82
N TYR A 630 6.64 -6.15 26.14
CA TYR A 630 7.09 -6.75 24.89
C TYR A 630 7.13 -5.72 23.74
N ILE A 631 6.06 -4.94 23.52
CA ILE A 631 6.04 -3.85 22.53
C ILE A 631 7.14 -2.83 22.83
N LYS A 632 7.30 -2.44 24.08
CA LYS A 632 8.35 -1.51 24.52
C LYS A 632 9.75 -2.00 24.18
N SER A 633 9.99 -3.32 24.11
CA SER A 633 11.31 -3.90 23.79
C SER A 633 11.76 -3.67 22.35
N TYR A 634 10.83 -3.38 21.43
CA TYR A 634 11.15 -3.18 20.01
C TYR A 634 10.63 -1.87 19.41
N SER A 635 9.69 -1.17 20.07
CA SER A 635 9.14 0.11 19.61
C SER A 635 10.28 1.07 19.21
N PRO A 636 10.40 1.46 17.92
CA PRO A 636 11.57 2.18 17.43
C PRO A 636 11.83 3.49 18.16
N TYR A 637 10.80 4.30 18.42
CA TYR A 637 10.92 5.57 19.13
C TYR A 637 11.40 5.39 20.58
N ASP A 638 10.93 4.35 21.27
CA ASP A 638 11.28 4.07 22.67
C ASP A 638 12.69 3.49 22.82
N ASN A 639 13.21 2.80 21.79
CA ASN A 639 14.51 2.12 21.81
C ASN A 639 15.64 2.91 21.14
N ILE A 640 15.44 4.21 20.86
CA ILE A 640 16.55 5.07 20.44
C ILE A 640 17.59 5.15 21.57
N THR A 641 18.84 4.82 21.25
CA THR A 641 19.97 4.93 22.17
C THR A 641 21.04 5.86 21.59
N ARG A 642 21.99 6.29 22.42
CA ARG A 642 23.12 7.10 21.96
C ARG A 642 24.12 6.22 21.20
N GLN A 643 23.97 6.13 19.89
CA GLN A 643 24.78 5.29 18.99
C GLN A 643 24.93 5.93 17.61
N ALA A 644 25.71 5.33 16.72
CA ALA A 644 25.83 5.80 15.34
C ALA A 644 24.71 5.18 14.49
N TYR A 645 23.83 6.01 13.94
CA TYR A 645 22.76 5.59 13.02
C TYR A 645 23.22 5.70 11.55
N PRO A 646 22.66 4.91 10.63
CA PRO A 646 22.98 5.00 9.20
C PRO A 646 22.48 6.31 8.58
N ASN A 647 22.78 6.55 7.30
CA ASN A 647 22.05 7.60 6.57
C ASN A 647 20.59 7.19 6.46
N MET A 648 19.64 8.10 6.65
CA MET A 648 18.22 7.78 6.66
C MET A 648 17.43 8.82 5.86
N LEU A 649 16.59 8.35 4.95
CA LEU A 649 15.53 9.14 4.34
C LEU A 649 14.19 8.62 4.83
N ILE A 650 13.42 9.47 5.47
CA ILE A 650 12.17 9.12 6.12
C ILE A 650 11.06 9.93 5.44
N THR A 651 10.02 9.26 4.95
CA THR A 651 8.87 9.94 4.32
C THR A 651 7.64 9.88 5.22
N ALA A 652 6.73 10.83 5.04
CA ALA A 652 5.46 10.92 5.77
C ALA A 652 4.41 11.64 4.91
N GLY A 653 3.12 11.43 5.17
CA GLY A 653 2.04 12.22 4.59
C GLY A 653 1.25 12.96 5.68
N LEU A 654 1.00 14.26 5.52
CA LEU A 654 0.25 15.05 6.51
C LEU A 654 -1.17 14.50 6.74
N HIS A 655 -1.80 14.01 5.68
CA HIS A 655 -3.16 13.46 5.70
C HIS A 655 -3.21 11.94 5.87
N ASP A 656 -2.08 11.31 6.20
CA ASP A 656 -2.00 9.87 6.41
C ASP A 656 -2.94 9.44 7.55
N SER A 657 -3.80 8.47 7.23
CA SER A 657 -4.79 7.88 8.13
C SER A 657 -4.40 6.50 8.65
N GLN A 658 -3.32 5.89 8.14
CA GLN A 658 -2.79 4.62 8.64
C GLN A 658 -1.68 4.87 9.65
N VAL A 659 -0.65 5.62 9.25
CA VAL A 659 0.47 6.01 10.13
C VAL A 659 0.46 7.51 10.28
N GLN A 660 0.28 7.98 11.51
CA GLN A 660 0.08 9.41 11.72
C GLN A 660 1.39 10.18 11.52
N TYR A 661 1.36 11.32 10.80
CA TYR A 661 2.55 12.09 10.41
C TYR A 661 3.50 12.44 11.57
N TRP A 662 2.97 12.55 12.80
CA TRP A 662 3.78 12.87 13.97
C TRP A 662 4.71 11.73 14.37
N GLU A 663 4.41 10.48 14.02
CA GLU A 663 5.27 9.35 14.36
C GLU A 663 6.68 9.49 13.74
N PRO A 664 6.84 9.58 12.40
CA PRO A 664 8.15 9.85 11.80
C PRO A 664 8.74 11.20 12.22
N ALA A 665 7.92 12.24 12.40
CA ALA A 665 8.42 13.55 12.82
C ALA A 665 9.07 13.53 14.21
N LYS A 666 8.43 12.89 15.19
CA LYS A 666 8.97 12.67 16.55
C LYS A 666 10.22 11.79 16.50
N TRP A 667 10.18 10.74 15.68
CA TRP A 667 11.29 9.80 15.54
C TRP A 667 12.55 10.49 15.01
N VAL A 668 12.43 11.29 13.95
CA VAL A 668 13.54 12.09 13.39
C VAL A 668 14.09 13.08 14.42
N ALA A 669 13.21 13.80 15.12
CA ALA A 669 13.60 14.76 16.15
C ALA A 669 14.45 14.08 17.25
N LYS A 670 14.03 12.90 17.72
CA LYS A 670 14.74 12.15 18.75
C LYS A 670 16.03 11.48 18.23
N LEU A 671 16.01 10.90 17.03
CA LEU A 671 17.18 10.29 16.40
C LEU A 671 18.34 11.29 16.32
N ARG A 672 18.10 12.49 15.81
CA ARG A 672 19.16 13.52 15.66
C ARG A 672 19.77 13.97 16.97
N GLN A 673 19.08 13.83 18.10
CA GLN A 673 19.65 14.13 19.43
C GLN A 673 20.54 13.01 19.98
N HIS A 674 20.31 11.79 19.55
CA HIS A 674 21.00 10.61 20.05
C HIS A 674 22.02 10.03 19.07
N ASP A 675 21.98 10.43 17.80
CA ASP A 675 22.97 10.02 16.81
C ASP A 675 24.36 10.56 17.17
N THR A 676 25.36 9.69 17.09
CA THR A 676 26.78 9.98 17.29
C THR A 676 27.58 9.99 16.00
N SER A 677 26.92 9.70 14.88
CA SER A 677 27.51 9.73 13.55
C SER A 677 27.52 11.15 12.95
N ASN A 678 28.02 11.27 11.72
CA ASN A 678 27.85 12.46 10.88
C ASN A 678 26.96 12.15 9.66
N ASN A 679 26.16 11.09 9.73
CA ASN A 679 25.27 10.67 8.65
C ASN A 679 24.06 11.60 8.55
N GLN A 680 23.42 11.59 7.38
CA GLN A 680 22.23 12.41 7.13
C GLN A 680 20.99 11.67 7.61
N ILE A 681 20.17 12.31 8.46
CA ILE A 681 18.83 11.83 8.83
C ILE A 681 17.84 12.86 8.33
N LEU A 682 17.11 12.54 7.27
CA LEU A 682 16.25 13.44 6.51
C LEU A 682 14.78 13.06 6.70
N LEU A 683 13.91 14.07 6.77
CA LEU A 683 12.46 13.91 6.79
C LEU A 683 11.85 14.65 5.60
N TYR A 684 11.08 13.95 4.79
CA TYR A 684 10.21 14.52 3.77
C TYR A 684 8.75 14.25 4.16
N THR A 685 7.97 15.30 4.38
CA THR A 685 6.53 15.21 4.63
C THR A 685 5.78 15.75 3.43
N GLU A 686 5.04 14.88 2.74
CA GLU A 686 4.09 15.30 1.72
C GLU A 686 2.93 16.03 2.39
N MET A 687 2.76 17.31 2.05
CA MET A 687 1.84 18.21 2.73
C MET A 687 0.41 18.11 2.19
N GLU A 688 0.23 17.55 0.99
CA GLU A 688 -1.07 17.52 0.30
C GLU A 688 -1.67 16.12 0.17
N ALA A 689 -0.97 15.07 0.63
CA ALA A 689 -1.40 13.69 0.48
C ALA A 689 -1.32 12.87 1.79
N GLY A 690 -1.80 11.64 1.70
CA GLY A 690 -1.83 10.69 2.81
C GLY A 690 -0.85 9.53 2.64
N HIS A 691 -1.28 8.34 3.06
CA HIS A 691 -0.42 7.15 3.17
C HIS A 691 0.17 6.65 1.85
N SER A 692 -0.57 6.84 0.75
CA SER A 692 -0.14 6.37 -0.58
C SER A 692 0.71 7.41 -1.33
N GLY A 693 1.09 8.51 -0.66
CA GLY A 693 1.76 9.64 -1.28
C GLY A 693 0.86 10.41 -2.25
N VAL A 694 1.49 11.26 -3.04
CA VAL A 694 0.90 12.05 -4.13
C VAL A 694 0.12 11.19 -5.14
N SER A 695 -1.05 11.66 -5.56
CA SER A 695 -1.89 10.95 -6.55
C SER A 695 -1.48 11.24 -7.99
N GLY A 696 -1.84 10.33 -8.90
CA GLY A 696 -1.48 10.42 -10.32
C GLY A 696 -0.29 9.53 -10.68
N ARG A 697 -0.30 8.98 -11.90
CA ARG A 697 0.67 7.95 -12.31
C ARG A 697 2.10 8.46 -12.46
N TYR A 698 2.31 9.75 -12.73
CA TYR A 698 3.67 10.29 -12.90
C TYR A 698 4.21 10.85 -11.60
N GLN A 699 3.37 11.54 -10.83
CA GLN A 699 3.81 12.24 -9.63
C GLN A 699 4.41 11.31 -8.57
N ALA A 700 3.90 10.07 -8.43
CA ALA A 700 4.47 9.06 -7.54
C ALA A 700 5.95 8.71 -7.85
N TYR A 701 6.37 8.81 -9.13
CA TYR A 701 7.77 8.56 -9.49
C TYR A 701 8.72 9.67 -9.05
N ARG A 702 8.22 10.86 -8.68
CA ARG A 702 9.06 11.93 -8.11
C ARG A 702 9.61 11.54 -6.74
N GLU A 703 8.76 11.00 -5.89
CA GLU A 703 9.15 10.53 -4.56
C GLU A 703 10.09 9.32 -4.67
N LEU A 704 9.74 8.33 -5.50
CA LEU A 704 10.61 7.17 -5.74
C LEU A 704 11.98 7.57 -6.35
N ALA A 705 12.02 8.56 -7.23
CA ALA A 705 13.27 9.08 -7.78
C ALA A 705 14.13 9.78 -6.71
N MET A 706 13.53 10.46 -5.74
CA MET A 706 14.23 11.02 -4.58
C MET A 706 14.85 9.91 -3.72
N GLU A 707 14.09 8.86 -3.42
CA GLU A 707 14.56 7.70 -2.65
C GLU A 707 15.70 6.96 -3.35
N TYR A 708 15.56 6.71 -4.65
CA TYR A 708 16.59 6.04 -5.43
C TYR A 708 17.83 6.93 -5.59
N ALA A 709 17.67 8.25 -5.76
CA ALA A 709 18.81 9.16 -5.78
C ALA A 709 19.56 9.15 -4.45
N PHE A 710 18.84 9.11 -3.32
CA PHE A 710 19.44 8.98 -1.99
C PHE A 710 20.26 7.69 -1.87
N VAL A 711 19.70 6.54 -2.28
CA VAL A 711 20.40 5.24 -2.27
C VAL A 711 21.63 5.29 -3.18
N LEU A 712 21.47 5.67 -4.44
CA LEU A 712 22.54 5.65 -5.46
C LEU A 712 23.67 6.63 -5.13
N HIS A 713 23.33 7.79 -4.55
CA HIS A 713 24.32 8.76 -4.09
C HIS A 713 25.22 8.18 -3.01
N HIS A 714 24.63 7.60 -1.97
CA HIS A 714 25.39 7.00 -0.87
C HIS A 714 26.11 5.72 -1.29
N ALA A 715 25.62 5.05 -2.34
CA ALA A 715 26.25 3.88 -2.95
C ALA A 715 27.45 4.22 -3.83
N GLY A 716 27.61 5.48 -4.24
CA GLY A 716 28.68 5.92 -5.14
C GLY A 716 28.50 5.48 -6.60
N VAL A 717 27.25 5.22 -7.03
CA VAL A 717 26.92 4.70 -8.38
C VAL A 717 25.87 5.56 -9.10
N GLY A 718 25.85 6.85 -8.80
CA GLY A 718 24.86 7.80 -9.32
C GLY A 718 25.17 8.44 -10.68
N ASP A 719 26.38 8.27 -11.22
CA ASP A 719 26.80 8.87 -12.50
C ASP A 719 26.31 8.10 -13.74
#